data_AF-A0A7M7RGF4-F1
#
_entry.id   AF-A0A7M7RGF4-F1
#
_cell.length_a   1.000
_cell.length_b   1.000
_cell.length_c   1.000
_cell.angle_alpha   90.00
_cell.angle_beta   90.00
_cell.angle_gamma   90.00
#
_symmetry.space_group_name_H-M   'P 1'
#
loop_
_entity.id
_entity.type
_entity.pdbx_description
1 polymer ?
#
loop_
_entity_poly.entity_id
_entity_poly.type
_entity_poly.pdbx_seq_one_letter_code
_entity_poly.pdbx_strand_id
1 'polypeptide(L)'
;MQSLLSGCASILLLGEANFSFSLSLRKMLPPSVTMVTSCYQSEDRIPSNDPGIPENIAQLQSLGARVLYGVDATQLGQCSSLEGAIYDAVIFNFPHVGGKSNIGKNRELLKQFFECCFDRLSPSGQVFLTLCTGQGGTPADKPQRKWADSWQAVAMAAWGSFILTRTMPFCAEDYKEYYCTGYRSQSKHFLTQNAITHVFERSRELLDQPCPIPRELTLRTDQEMSTVQCPTDLCRVINRDLLSEPHHPLALVSAEIHRLINEGFADTTFLQAEEQPLVLNAGEVITTGHFSPSELYHVDVVRTKHIQQQDSSHCSNRSVGVPQGAVHSTTTELHKQPPLSPEDVQGLLPCTCAVTALGKMVTDGQSDKDSMSDRGEKQDGLLYLEGHSKHGNTGTEQSSCQHTEDSESNGPHVTGITSAEVQISPCLSKHGKSNYVLRPTLLSRAPGIFRKEDPQPLYASGRVFRRCGIRPELYPILHQYLMVVPIPKDSGTSSEDFKEKVSRVSAGLLQEKGPVSIEDCHSCQDGSINNRSSLVFKVEGSNEPSQNTLTIGEFGIFHSEGGGYHYCIWNLDTMAMVKYSVEDIRLFWSADDRIVAQFSKSAEMCSESQPLLEHSMQVYSLHPPTYTYDVSFWLHEDTFDELDFCSAIRSVTFDLVREVRFLSQYINREISYLYRIVYQSCDRALTKKAVTQLHLDVREAINKRLGVEAR
;
A
#
# COMPACT_ATOMS: atom_id res chain seq x y z
N MET A 1 -21.38 18.33 -7.43
CA MET A 1 -20.27 19.30 -7.22
C MET A 1 -20.59 20.31 -6.12
N GLN A 2 -21.71 21.06 -6.19
CA GLN A 2 -22.07 22.10 -5.20
C GLN A 2 -21.92 21.66 -3.73
N SER A 3 -22.50 20.51 -3.35
CA SER A 3 -22.42 20.01 -1.96
C SER A 3 -20.99 19.82 -1.44
N LEU A 4 -20.02 19.51 -2.31
CA LEU A 4 -18.62 19.39 -1.91
C LEU A 4 -17.99 20.77 -1.72
N LEU A 5 -18.25 21.68 -2.67
CA LEU A 5 -17.69 23.02 -2.68
C LEU A 5 -18.26 23.93 -1.57
N SER A 6 -19.49 23.68 -1.10
CA SER A 6 -20.09 24.44 0.01
C SER A 6 -19.35 24.27 1.35
N GLY A 7 -18.57 23.19 1.50
CA GLY A 7 -17.73 22.97 2.69
C GLY A 7 -16.34 23.59 2.60
N CYS A 8 -15.95 24.13 1.45
CA CYS A 8 -14.65 24.76 1.23
C CYS A 8 -14.63 26.20 1.77
N ALA A 9 -13.50 26.64 2.35
CA ALA A 9 -13.31 28.03 2.71
C ALA A 9 -12.80 28.85 1.50
N SER A 10 -12.04 28.21 0.60
CA SER A 10 -11.37 28.88 -0.51
C SER A 10 -11.39 28.06 -1.80
N ILE A 11 -11.73 28.73 -2.92
CA ILE A 11 -11.86 28.10 -4.25
C ILE A 11 -11.11 28.91 -5.30
N LEU A 12 -10.35 28.23 -6.15
CA LEU A 12 -9.70 28.77 -7.35
C LEU A 12 -10.30 28.15 -8.61
N LEU A 13 -10.78 28.98 -9.54
CA LEU A 13 -11.21 28.57 -10.87
C LEU A 13 -10.17 28.99 -11.92
N LEU A 14 -9.78 28.04 -12.77
CA LEU A 14 -8.75 28.19 -13.79
C LEU A 14 -9.34 28.04 -15.19
N GLY A 15 -8.85 28.85 -16.13
CA GLY A 15 -9.16 28.72 -17.55
C GLY A 15 -10.58 29.11 -17.93
N GLU A 16 -11.20 30.01 -17.16
CA GLU A 16 -12.53 30.52 -17.50
C GLU A 16 -12.48 31.29 -18.82
N ALA A 17 -13.40 31.01 -19.73
CA ALA A 17 -13.48 31.74 -21.00
C ALA A 17 -14.30 33.03 -20.83
N ASN A 18 -15.60 32.88 -20.56
CA ASN A 18 -16.56 33.97 -20.45
C ASN A 18 -17.03 34.23 -19.01
N PHE A 19 -16.41 33.57 -18.02
CA PHE A 19 -16.72 33.65 -16.58
C PHE A 19 -18.16 33.27 -16.18
N SER A 20 -18.95 32.72 -17.12
CA SER A 20 -20.36 32.39 -16.88
C SER A 20 -20.54 31.23 -15.89
N PHE A 21 -19.63 30.26 -15.91
CA PHE A 21 -19.60 29.17 -14.94
C PHE A 21 -19.27 29.69 -13.55
N SER A 22 -18.20 30.47 -13.42
CA SER A 22 -17.82 31.11 -12.16
C SER A 22 -18.95 31.92 -11.55
N LEU A 23 -19.65 32.72 -12.36
CA LEU A 23 -20.79 33.52 -11.89
C LEU A 23 -21.91 32.64 -11.32
N SER A 24 -22.28 31.59 -12.05
CA SER A 24 -23.32 30.67 -11.61
C SER A 24 -22.94 30.00 -10.30
N LEU A 25 -21.71 29.46 -10.23
CA LEU A 25 -21.19 28.83 -9.03
C LEU A 25 -21.15 29.80 -7.85
N ARG A 26 -20.72 31.07 -8.06
CA ARG A 26 -20.65 32.07 -7.00
C ARG A 26 -22.01 32.34 -6.37
N LYS A 27 -23.07 32.40 -7.17
CA LYS A 27 -24.46 32.60 -6.69
C LYS A 27 -24.99 31.40 -5.90
N MET A 28 -24.46 30.21 -6.14
CA MET A 28 -24.84 28.96 -5.47
C MET A 28 -24.09 28.72 -4.15
N LEU A 29 -22.97 29.42 -3.93
CA LEU A 29 -22.09 29.22 -2.78
C LEU A 29 -22.39 30.20 -1.62
N PRO A 30 -22.18 29.77 -0.36
CA PRO A 30 -22.27 30.66 0.79
C PRO A 30 -21.35 31.89 0.64
N PRO A 31 -21.75 33.08 1.11
CA PRO A 31 -20.91 34.27 1.06
C PRO A 31 -19.57 34.16 1.81
N SER A 32 -19.45 33.20 2.74
CA SER A 32 -18.23 32.91 3.48
C SER A 32 -17.13 32.25 2.64
N VAL A 33 -17.47 31.68 1.48
CA VAL A 33 -16.50 31.02 0.60
C VAL A 33 -15.76 32.06 -0.22
N THR A 34 -14.44 32.13 -0.06
CA THR A 34 -13.58 32.99 -0.87
C THR A 34 -13.41 32.39 -2.25
N MET A 35 -13.71 33.17 -3.30
CA MET A 35 -13.61 32.72 -4.68
C MET A 35 -12.61 33.58 -5.46
N VAL A 36 -11.63 32.91 -6.07
CA VAL A 36 -10.75 33.48 -7.09
C VAL A 36 -11.07 32.79 -8.41
N THR A 37 -11.31 33.58 -9.46
CA THR A 37 -11.57 33.07 -10.81
C THR A 37 -10.60 33.68 -11.79
N SER A 38 -10.15 32.91 -12.78
CA SER A 38 -9.08 33.33 -13.67
C SER A 38 -9.23 32.81 -15.08
N CYS A 39 -8.68 33.57 -16.04
CA CYS A 39 -8.52 33.16 -17.42
C CYS A 39 -7.06 33.24 -17.87
N TYR A 40 -6.74 32.53 -18.95
CA TYR A 40 -5.39 32.53 -19.55
C TYR A 40 -5.11 33.81 -20.35
N GLN A 41 -6.14 34.43 -20.92
CA GLN A 41 -6.01 35.66 -21.69
C GLN A 41 -5.62 36.84 -20.79
N SER A 42 -4.80 37.73 -21.31
CA SER A 42 -4.57 39.04 -20.69
C SER A 42 -5.81 39.92 -20.80
N GLU A 43 -5.93 40.89 -19.91
CA GLU A 43 -7.11 41.76 -19.79
C GLU A 43 -7.42 42.51 -21.11
N ASP A 44 -6.39 42.96 -21.82
CA ASP A 44 -6.47 43.65 -23.12
C ASP A 44 -6.97 42.75 -24.27
N ARG A 45 -6.96 41.43 -24.08
CA ARG A 45 -7.34 40.43 -25.09
C ARG A 45 -8.69 39.78 -24.84
N ILE A 46 -9.43 40.26 -23.84
CA ILE A 46 -10.80 39.81 -23.61
C ILE A 46 -11.66 40.23 -24.81
N PRO A 47 -12.41 39.32 -25.45
CA PRO A 47 -13.21 39.66 -26.61
C PRO A 47 -14.25 40.75 -26.28
N SER A 48 -14.05 41.95 -26.82
CA SER A 48 -14.97 43.08 -26.62
C SER A 48 -16.32 42.93 -27.33
N ASN A 49 -16.46 41.89 -28.16
CA ASN A 49 -17.63 41.59 -28.97
C ASN A 49 -18.65 40.66 -28.27
N ASP A 50 -18.31 40.07 -27.12
CA ASP A 50 -19.27 39.36 -26.26
C ASP A 50 -19.63 40.25 -25.06
N PRO A 51 -20.80 40.92 -25.08
CA PRO A 51 -21.20 41.81 -23.99
C PRO A 51 -21.46 41.05 -22.68
N GLY A 52 -21.61 39.73 -22.71
CA GLY A 52 -21.80 38.91 -21.51
C GLY A 52 -20.53 38.83 -20.64
N ILE A 53 -19.34 38.95 -21.23
CA ILE A 53 -18.09 38.79 -20.46
C ILE A 53 -17.91 39.95 -19.45
N PRO A 54 -17.96 41.24 -19.85
CA PRO A 54 -17.87 42.33 -18.89
C PRO A 54 -18.98 42.31 -17.83
N GLU A 55 -20.20 41.92 -18.21
CA GLU A 55 -21.32 41.81 -17.29
C GLU A 55 -21.11 40.71 -16.24
N ASN A 56 -20.64 39.53 -16.66
CA ASN A 56 -20.33 38.43 -15.76
C ASN A 56 -19.23 38.81 -14.76
N ILE A 57 -18.17 39.47 -15.23
CA ILE A 57 -17.05 39.94 -14.41
C ILE A 57 -17.54 40.96 -13.37
N ALA A 58 -18.34 41.97 -13.79
CA ALA A 58 -18.87 42.97 -12.88
C ALA A 58 -19.78 42.35 -11.81
N GLN A 59 -20.62 41.38 -12.18
CA GLN A 59 -21.44 40.65 -11.21
C GLN A 59 -20.58 39.83 -10.25
N LEU A 60 -19.56 39.13 -10.74
CA LEU A 60 -18.63 38.37 -9.89
C LEU A 60 -17.94 39.26 -8.86
N GLN A 61 -17.41 40.41 -9.28
CA GLN A 61 -16.77 41.38 -8.40
C GLN A 61 -17.74 41.94 -7.37
N SER A 62 -18.98 42.26 -7.76
CA SER A 62 -20.01 42.73 -6.80
C SER A 62 -20.43 41.67 -5.79
N LEU A 63 -20.28 40.38 -6.12
CA LEU A 63 -20.46 39.24 -5.21
C LEU A 63 -19.18 38.91 -4.40
N GLY A 64 -18.14 39.74 -4.48
CA GLY A 64 -16.89 39.59 -3.72
C GLY A 64 -15.91 38.56 -4.29
N ALA A 65 -16.13 38.06 -5.51
CA ALA A 65 -15.15 37.20 -6.17
C ALA A 65 -14.00 38.03 -6.76
N ARG A 66 -12.78 37.53 -6.63
CA ARG A 66 -11.60 38.15 -7.24
C ARG A 66 -11.38 37.57 -8.64
N VAL A 67 -11.28 38.43 -9.64
CA VAL A 67 -11.05 38.06 -11.04
C VAL A 67 -9.60 38.32 -11.41
N LEU A 68 -8.94 37.34 -12.03
CA LEU A 68 -7.55 37.41 -12.48
C LEU A 68 -7.44 37.14 -13.98
N TYR A 69 -6.43 37.76 -14.60
CA TYR A 69 -6.13 37.63 -16.03
C TYR A 69 -4.71 37.12 -16.21
N GLY A 70 -4.43 36.50 -17.36
CA GLY A 70 -3.09 36.01 -17.70
C GLY A 70 -2.59 34.88 -16.80
N VAL A 71 -3.49 34.12 -16.18
CA VAL A 71 -3.12 33.00 -15.30
C VAL A 71 -2.88 31.75 -16.14
N ASP A 72 -1.64 31.32 -16.22
CA ASP A 72 -1.26 30.04 -16.82
C ASP A 72 -1.39 28.91 -15.79
N ALA A 73 -2.35 28.02 -16.04
CA ALA A 73 -2.61 26.85 -15.20
C ALA A 73 -1.42 25.87 -15.13
N THR A 74 -0.43 25.98 -16.02
CA THR A 74 0.80 25.18 -15.98
C THR A 74 1.93 25.82 -15.18
N GLN A 75 1.73 27.07 -14.71
CA GLN A 75 2.75 27.88 -14.04
C GLN A 75 2.20 28.58 -12.80
N LEU A 76 1.32 27.91 -12.04
CA LEU A 76 0.63 28.51 -10.90
C LEU A 76 1.58 29.07 -9.83
N GLY A 77 2.72 28.39 -9.59
CA GLY A 77 3.74 28.85 -8.64
C GLY A 77 4.50 30.12 -9.07
N GLN A 78 4.42 30.51 -10.35
CA GLN A 78 5.05 31.73 -10.87
C GLN A 78 4.07 32.92 -10.89
N CYS A 79 2.79 32.69 -10.59
CA CYS A 79 1.77 33.73 -10.58
C CYS A 79 1.83 34.51 -9.28
N SER A 80 2.42 35.71 -9.30
CA SER A 80 2.51 36.61 -8.13
C SER A 80 1.15 36.92 -7.49
N SER A 81 0.08 36.94 -8.30
CA SER A 81 -1.29 37.11 -7.81
C SER A 81 -1.79 35.96 -6.93
N LEU A 82 -1.21 34.77 -7.06
CA LEU A 82 -1.56 33.55 -6.32
C LEU A 82 -0.48 33.15 -5.30
N GLU A 83 0.55 33.98 -5.13
CA GLU A 83 1.66 33.71 -4.22
C GLU A 83 1.16 33.60 -2.77
N GLY A 84 1.65 32.59 -2.04
CA GLY A 84 1.22 32.28 -0.67
C GLY A 84 -0.21 31.76 -0.49
N ALA A 85 -1.09 31.88 -1.50
CA ALA A 85 -2.47 31.41 -1.41
C ALA A 85 -2.56 29.88 -1.53
N ILE A 86 -3.35 29.27 -0.64
CA ILE A 86 -3.68 27.85 -0.62
C ILE A 86 -5.20 27.72 -0.73
N TYR A 87 -5.66 26.77 -1.54
CA TYR A 87 -7.08 26.58 -1.84
C TYR A 87 -7.57 25.22 -1.37
N ASP A 88 -8.82 25.16 -0.91
CA ASP A 88 -9.50 23.90 -0.60
C ASP A 88 -10.06 23.22 -1.86
N ALA A 89 -10.36 24.01 -2.89
CA ALA A 89 -10.74 23.49 -4.19
C ALA A 89 -10.08 24.25 -5.34
N VAL A 90 -9.54 23.51 -6.31
CA VAL A 90 -9.08 24.04 -7.59
C VAL A 90 -9.93 23.44 -8.70
N ILE A 91 -10.59 24.25 -9.51
CA ILE A 91 -11.49 23.82 -10.58
C ILE A 91 -10.86 24.16 -11.94
N PHE A 92 -10.67 23.16 -12.78
CA PHE A 92 -10.19 23.33 -14.16
C PHE A 92 -11.15 22.63 -15.13
N ASN A 93 -12.12 23.38 -15.63
CA ASN A 93 -13.16 22.86 -16.49
C ASN A 93 -12.74 22.92 -17.96
N PHE A 94 -12.87 21.78 -18.66
CA PHE A 94 -12.64 21.65 -20.11
C PHE A 94 -11.31 22.27 -20.60
N PRO A 95 -10.17 21.97 -19.95
CA PRO A 95 -8.89 22.55 -20.33
C PRO A 95 -8.50 22.21 -21.77
N HIS A 96 -7.84 23.14 -22.48
CA HIS A 96 -7.36 22.88 -23.84
C HIS A 96 -6.15 23.75 -24.21
N VAL A 97 -5.28 23.23 -25.08
CA VAL A 97 -4.08 23.94 -25.57
C VAL A 97 -4.32 24.91 -26.74
N GLY A 98 -5.58 25.14 -27.11
CA GLY A 98 -5.97 25.92 -28.30
C GLY A 98 -5.77 25.17 -29.64
N GLY A 99 -6.48 25.62 -30.68
CA GLY A 99 -6.33 25.07 -32.04
C GLY A 99 -6.96 23.68 -32.26
N LYS A 100 -6.38 22.88 -33.18
CA LYS A 100 -6.85 21.51 -33.46
C LYS A 100 -6.41 20.60 -32.31
N SER A 101 -7.37 19.87 -31.73
CA SER A 101 -7.12 18.95 -30.62
C SER A 101 -5.96 17.99 -30.91
N ASN A 102 -5.00 17.95 -29.99
CA ASN A 102 -3.85 17.05 -30.03
C ASN A 102 -3.73 16.38 -28.66
N ILE A 103 -3.92 15.06 -28.63
CA ILE A 103 -3.95 14.26 -27.39
C ILE A 103 -2.64 14.39 -26.61
N GLY A 104 -1.49 14.37 -27.30
CA GLY A 104 -0.18 14.51 -26.65
C GLY A 104 -0.01 15.86 -25.96
N LYS A 105 -0.42 16.96 -26.62
CA LYS A 105 -0.38 18.30 -26.00
C LYS A 105 -1.35 18.43 -24.83
N ASN A 106 -2.53 17.83 -24.92
CA ASN A 106 -3.51 17.86 -23.82
C ASN A 106 -3.02 17.05 -22.61
N ARG A 107 -2.33 15.92 -22.84
CA ARG A 107 -1.66 15.17 -21.77
C ARG A 107 -0.59 16.01 -21.09
N GLU A 108 0.26 16.68 -21.86
CA GLU A 108 1.29 17.56 -21.28
C GLU A 108 0.68 18.73 -20.50
N LEU A 109 -0.41 19.33 -20.99
CA LEU A 109 -1.18 20.35 -20.26
C LEU A 109 -1.64 19.85 -18.89
N LEU A 110 -2.27 18.66 -18.84
CA LEU A 110 -2.72 18.09 -17.57
C LEU A 110 -1.54 17.76 -16.65
N LYS A 111 -0.47 17.18 -17.19
CA LYS A 111 0.74 16.84 -16.44
C LYS A 111 1.32 18.08 -15.74
N GLN A 112 1.59 19.14 -16.50
CA GLN A 112 2.17 20.37 -15.96
C GLN A 112 1.23 21.08 -14.98
N PHE A 113 -0.08 21.06 -15.26
CA PHE A 113 -1.09 21.55 -14.33
C PHE A 113 -1.01 20.83 -12.98
N PHE A 114 -1.04 19.50 -12.96
CA PHE A 114 -0.97 18.75 -11.70
C PHE A 114 0.37 18.94 -10.99
N GLU A 115 1.49 18.99 -11.72
CA GLU A 115 2.82 19.25 -11.15
C GLU A 115 2.88 20.58 -10.38
N CYS A 116 2.30 21.66 -10.91
CA CYS A 116 2.32 22.97 -10.25
C CYS A 116 1.14 23.23 -9.30
N CYS A 117 0.06 22.44 -9.36
CA CYS A 117 -1.13 22.61 -8.53
C CYS A 117 -0.94 22.13 -7.10
N PHE A 118 -0.05 21.15 -6.86
CA PHE A 118 0.20 20.54 -5.55
C PHE A 118 0.47 21.58 -4.46
N ASP A 119 1.34 22.55 -4.74
CA ASP A 119 1.74 23.60 -3.79
C ASP A 119 0.67 24.68 -3.58
N ARG A 120 -0.42 24.68 -4.35
CA ARG A 120 -1.55 25.61 -4.22
C ARG A 120 -2.76 24.98 -3.56
N LEU A 121 -2.70 23.70 -3.20
CA LEU A 121 -3.82 22.96 -2.64
C LEU A 121 -3.59 22.63 -1.17
N SER A 122 -4.62 22.81 -0.34
CA SER A 122 -4.56 22.45 1.07
C SER A 122 -4.34 20.93 1.22
N PRO A 123 -3.80 20.45 2.35
CA PRO A 123 -3.55 19.02 2.56
C PRO A 123 -4.79 18.13 2.33
N SER A 124 -5.97 18.63 2.66
CA SER A 124 -7.28 17.99 2.43
C SER A 124 -8.04 18.55 1.22
N GLY A 125 -7.38 19.36 0.39
CA GLY A 125 -8.01 20.04 -0.73
C GLY A 125 -8.24 19.12 -1.92
N GLN A 126 -9.10 19.56 -2.83
CA GLN A 126 -9.56 18.78 -3.98
C GLN A 126 -9.37 19.52 -5.31
N VAL A 127 -8.95 18.80 -6.34
CA VAL A 127 -8.88 19.29 -7.72
C VAL A 127 -10.05 18.72 -8.51
N PHE A 128 -10.86 19.59 -9.11
CA PHE A 128 -11.99 19.24 -9.95
C PHE A 128 -11.60 19.46 -11.42
N LEU A 129 -11.35 18.36 -12.13
CA LEU A 129 -11.03 18.36 -13.55
C LEU A 129 -12.22 17.85 -14.36
N THR A 130 -12.88 18.73 -15.12
CA THR A 130 -14.00 18.35 -15.97
C THR A 130 -13.54 18.14 -17.41
N LEU A 131 -13.86 16.99 -17.99
CA LEU A 131 -13.48 16.61 -19.35
C LEU A 131 -14.70 16.20 -20.17
N CYS A 132 -14.65 16.42 -21.49
CA CYS A 132 -15.70 15.93 -22.38
C CYS A 132 -15.69 14.40 -22.46
N THR A 133 -16.80 13.85 -22.92
CA THR A 133 -17.07 12.42 -23.02
C THR A 133 -15.94 11.61 -23.66
N GLY A 134 -15.42 10.64 -22.91
CA GLY A 134 -14.37 9.72 -23.37
C GLY A 134 -12.96 10.29 -23.31
N GLN A 135 -12.77 11.53 -22.85
CA GLN A 135 -11.43 12.12 -22.76
C GLN A 135 -10.68 11.69 -21.50
N GLY A 136 -11.35 11.39 -20.39
CA GLY A 136 -10.68 11.08 -19.13
C GLY A 136 -9.81 9.82 -19.19
N GLY A 137 -10.30 8.80 -19.91
CA GLY A 137 -9.69 7.48 -19.95
C GLY A 137 -10.02 6.63 -18.74
N THR A 138 -11.07 6.99 -17.98
CA THR A 138 -11.52 6.25 -16.80
C THR A 138 -12.71 5.37 -17.16
N PRO A 139 -13.00 4.29 -16.41
CA PRO A 139 -14.22 3.50 -16.58
C PRO A 139 -15.53 4.29 -16.42
N ALA A 140 -15.49 5.50 -15.84
CA ALA A 140 -16.65 6.38 -15.79
C ALA A 140 -17.05 6.91 -17.18
N ASP A 141 -16.10 7.00 -18.13
CA ASP A 141 -16.35 7.46 -19.50
C ASP A 141 -17.30 6.53 -20.26
N LYS A 142 -18.32 7.12 -20.90
CA LYS A 142 -19.30 6.39 -21.73
C LYS A 142 -19.49 7.07 -23.10
N PRO A 143 -18.98 6.50 -24.20
CA PRO A 143 -18.20 5.27 -24.29
C PRO A 143 -16.77 5.44 -23.76
N GLN A 144 -16.23 4.39 -23.15
CA GLN A 144 -14.83 4.34 -22.76
C GLN A 144 -13.95 4.21 -24.01
N ARG A 145 -13.05 5.17 -24.22
CA ARG A 145 -12.07 5.10 -25.33
C ARG A 145 -10.92 4.17 -24.97
N LYS A 146 -10.19 3.70 -26.00
CA LYS A 146 -8.89 3.05 -25.79
C LYS A 146 -7.99 3.97 -24.96
N TRP A 147 -7.23 3.40 -24.03
CA TRP A 147 -6.35 4.17 -23.14
C TRP A 147 -5.34 5.05 -23.90
N ALA A 148 -4.83 4.59 -25.04
CA ALA A 148 -3.93 5.36 -25.89
C ALA A 148 -4.61 6.53 -26.64
N ASP A 149 -5.94 6.56 -26.69
CA ASP A 149 -6.75 7.58 -27.38
C ASP A 149 -7.46 8.54 -26.40
N SER A 150 -7.15 8.44 -25.10
CA SER A 150 -7.65 9.31 -24.03
C SER A 150 -6.59 10.28 -23.53
N TRP A 151 -6.96 11.19 -22.64
CA TRP A 151 -6.05 12.13 -21.99
C TRP A 151 -5.38 11.54 -20.75
N GLN A 152 -5.73 10.30 -20.39
CA GLN A 152 -5.09 9.54 -19.30
C GLN A 152 -5.05 10.35 -18.00
N ALA A 153 -6.19 10.93 -17.61
CA ALA A 153 -6.26 11.93 -16.55
C ALA A 153 -5.59 11.46 -15.25
N VAL A 154 -5.82 10.20 -14.85
CA VAL A 154 -5.20 9.61 -13.64
C VAL A 154 -3.67 9.47 -13.77
N ALA A 155 -3.17 9.08 -14.94
CA ALA A 155 -1.73 8.95 -15.17
C ALA A 155 -1.03 10.31 -15.22
N MET A 156 -1.70 11.35 -15.74
CA MET A 156 -1.17 12.72 -15.73
C MET A 156 -1.19 13.33 -14.33
N ALA A 157 -2.28 13.10 -13.58
CA ALA A 157 -2.41 13.51 -12.18
C ALA A 157 -1.32 12.90 -11.28
N ALA A 158 -0.92 11.66 -11.56
CA ALA A 158 0.12 11.00 -10.79
C ALA A 158 1.48 11.71 -10.84
N TRP A 159 1.77 12.51 -11.88
CA TRP A 159 2.99 13.33 -11.93
C TRP A 159 3.03 14.44 -10.89
N GLY A 160 1.87 14.96 -10.51
CA GLY A 160 1.73 15.94 -9.43
C GLY A 160 1.41 15.32 -8.06
N SER A 161 1.62 14.01 -7.88
CA SER A 161 1.26 13.29 -6.65
C SER A 161 -0.24 13.41 -6.31
N PHE A 162 -1.11 13.17 -7.29
CA PHE A 162 -2.57 13.14 -7.09
C PHE A 162 -3.17 11.77 -7.36
N ILE A 163 -4.16 11.39 -6.56
CA ILE A 163 -5.00 10.20 -6.79
C ILE A 163 -6.44 10.62 -7.10
N LEU A 164 -7.11 9.87 -7.97
CA LEU A 164 -8.52 10.09 -8.27
C LEU A 164 -9.36 9.50 -7.14
N THR A 165 -10.21 10.32 -6.50
CA THR A 165 -11.07 9.85 -5.39
C THR A 165 -12.55 9.82 -5.74
N ARG A 166 -12.96 10.55 -6.79
CA ARG A 166 -14.35 10.57 -7.23
C ARG A 166 -14.48 10.87 -8.71
N THR A 167 -15.53 10.34 -9.31
CA THR A 167 -16.03 10.79 -10.62
C THR A 167 -17.50 11.14 -10.50
N MET A 168 -17.94 12.20 -11.16
CA MET A 168 -19.36 12.57 -11.23
C MET A 168 -19.71 13.14 -12.60
N PRO A 169 -20.95 12.94 -13.09
CA PRO A 169 -21.43 13.64 -14.27
C PRO A 169 -21.33 15.16 -14.09
N PHE A 170 -20.97 15.85 -15.16
CA PHE A 170 -21.09 17.30 -15.24
C PHE A 170 -22.38 17.66 -15.97
N CYS A 171 -23.33 18.24 -15.25
CA CYS A 171 -24.61 18.72 -15.79
C CYS A 171 -24.52 20.23 -15.97
N ALA A 172 -24.53 20.71 -17.21
CA ALA A 172 -24.44 22.15 -17.49
C ALA A 172 -25.70 22.89 -17.02
N GLU A 173 -26.84 22.19 -17.02
CA GLU A 173 -28.17 22.67 -16.65
C GLU A 173 -28.27 23.04 -15.17
N ASP A 174 -27.38 22.51 -14.32
CA ASP A 174 -27.32 22.84 -12.90
C ASP A 174 -26.83 24.29 -12.66
N TYR A 175 -26.23 24.91 -13.69
CA TYR A 175 -25.60 26.23 -13.62
C TYR A 175 -26.35 27.23 -14.51
N LYS A 176 -27.32 27.94 -13.92
CA LYS A 176 -28.28 28.80 -14.63
C LYS A 176 -27.62 29.86 -15.54
N GLU A 177 -26.52 30.46 -15.10
CA GLU A 177 -25.79 31.48 -15.85
C GLU A 177 -24.81 30.88 -16.86
N TYR A 178 -24.48 29.60 -16.75
CA TYR A 178 -23.43 28.98 -17.55
C TYR A 178 -23.84 28.80 -19.01
N TYR A 179 -23.01 29.29 -19.91
CA TYR A 179 -23.08 28.96 -21.33
C TYR A 179 -21.68 28.62 -21.87
N CYS A 180 -21.59 27.43 -22.45
CA CYS A 180 -20.34 26.85 -22.93
C CYS A 180 -19.77 27.62 -24.13
N THR A 181 -18.53 28.07 -24.09
CA THR A 181 -17.84 28.71 -25.24
C THR A 181 -16.38 28.25 -25.30
N GLY A 182 -15.67 28.51 -26.41
CA GLY A 182 -14.24 28.22 -26.52
C GLY A 182 -13.87 27.06 -27.44
N TYR A 183 -14.80 26.53 -28.26
CA TYR A 183 -14.46 25.47 -29.23
C TYR A 183 -13.33 25.94 -30.17
N ARG A 184 -12.16 25.30 -30.06
CA ARG A 184 -10.92 25.68 -30.77
C ARG A 184 -10.51 27.14 -30.55
N SER A 185 -10.73 27.65 -29.34
CA SER A 185 -10.48 29.05 -28.97
C SER A 185 -11.30 30.05 -29.79
N GLN A 186 -12.53 29.67 -30.17
CA GLN A 186 -13.51 30.53 -30.84
C GLN A 186 -14.72 30.74 -29.93
N SER A 187 -15.49 31.80 -30.17
CA SER A 187 -16.80 32.03 -29.54
C SER A 187 -17.87 31.05 -30.09
N LYS A 188 -17.62 29.76 -29.93
CA LYS A 188 -18.47 28.64 -30.35
C LYS A 188 -18.64 27.64 -29.22
N HIS A 189 -19.84 27.09 -29.11
CA HIS A 189 -20.17 26.03 -28.18
C HIS A 189 -19.45 24.72 -28.53
N PHE A 190 -19.09 23.93 -27.51
CA PHE A 190 -18.69 22.53 -27.64
C PHE A 190 -19.65 21.63 -26.84
N LEU A 191 -19.60 20.32 -27.10
CA LEU A 191 -20.48 19.36 -26.46
C LEU A 191 -20.07 19.11 -25.00
N THR A 192 -20.96 19.47 -24.07
CA THR A 192 -20.86 19.18 -22.63
C THR A 192 -21.64 17.94 -22.22
N GLN A 193 -22.51 17.41 -23.09
CA GLN A 193 -23.33 16.24 -22.79
C GLN A 193 -22.46 15.03 -22.45
N ASN A 194 -22.75 14.37 -21.32
CA ASN A 194 -21.99 13.24 -20.76
C ASN A 194 -20.55 13.58 -20.36
N ALA A 195 -20.22 14.86 -20.18
CA ALA A 195 -18.97 15.27 -19.56
C ALA A 195 -18.86 14.74 -18.13
N ILE A 196 -17.62 14.53 -17.68
CA ILE A 196 -17.33 13.95 -16.37
C ILE A 196 -16.36 14.86 -15.63
N THR A 197 -16.73 15.20 -14.41
CA THR A 197 -15.83 15.81 -13.42
C THR A 197 -15.10 14.69 -12.67
N HIS A 198 -13.78 14.74 -12.73
CA HIS A 198 -12.85 13.92 -11.98
C HIS A 198 -12.35 14.71 -10.78
N VAL A 199 -12.49 14.16 -9.58
CA VAL A 199 -12.04 14.79 -8.33
C VAL A 199 -10.78 14.09 -7.88
N PHE A 200 -9.69 14.85 -7.79
CA PHE A 200 -8.40 14.39 -7.34
C PHE A 200 -8.05 14.98 -5.99
N GLU A 201 -7.34 14.20 -5.18
CA GLU A 201 -6.80 14.62 -3.90
C GLU A 201 -5.31 14.37 -3.87
N ARG A 202 -4.59 15.10 -3.00
CA ARG A 202 -3.18 14.85 -2.78
C ARG A 202 -2.98 13.40 -2.39
N SER A 203 -2.06 12.77 -3.08
CA SER A 203 -1.52 11.49 -2.72
C SER A 203 -0.51 11.66 -1.59
N ARG A 204 -0.33 10.63 -0.79
CA ARG A 204 0.77 10.60 0.16
C ARG A 204 2.10 10.63 -0.60
N GLU A 205 3.02 11.48 -0.17
CA GLU A 205 4.35 11.56 -0.76
C GLU A 205 5.05 10.20 -0.73
N LEU A 206 5.75 9.89 -1.82
CA LEU A 206 6.61 8.72 -1.94
C LEU A 206 7.84 8.92 -1.06
N LEU A 207 7.70 8.60 0.23
CA LEU A 207 8.81 8.36 1.17
C LEU A 207 9.63 9.60 1.56
N ASP A 208 9.07 10.52 2.34
CA ASP A 208 9.87 11.58 3.00
C ASP A 208 9.83 11.56 4.54
N GLN A 209 9.15 10.59 5.16
CA GLN A 209 9.32 10.36 6.59
C GLN A 209 10.40 9.29 6.78
N PRO A 210 11.57 9.62 7.36
CA PRO A 210 12.45 8.60 7.92
C PRO A 210 11.70 7.96 9.10
N CYS A 211 10.84 6.98 8.81
CA CYS A 211 10.49 6.01 9.84
C CYS A 211 11.83 5.42 10.30
N PRO A 212 12.17 5.46 11.60
CA PRO A 212 13.40 4.84 12.08
C PRO A 212 13.31 3.37 11.69
N ILE A 213 14.00 3.02 10.60
CA ILE A 213 13.96 1.67 10.04
C ILE A 213 14.59 0.78 11.11
N PRO A 214 13.82 -0.10 11.79
CA PRO A 214 14.37 -1.02 12.75
C PRO A 214 15.42 -1.85 12.02
N ARG A 215 16.68 -1.63 12.39
CA ARG A 215 17.80 -2.46 11.93
C ARG A 215 17.93 -3.71 12.79
N GLU A 216 17.41 -3.62 14.01
CA GLU A 216 17.64 -4.54 15.11
C GLU A 216 16.34 -4.73 15.90
N LEU A 217 15.98 -5.98 16.23
CA LEU A 217 14.89 -6.36 17.13
C LEU A 217 15.50 -6.88 18.43
N THR A 218 14.89 -6.55 19.58
CA THR A 218 15.39 -7.03 20.87
C THR A 218 14.69 -8.32 21.27
N LEU A 219 15.49 -9.34 21.53
CA LEU A 219 15.13 -10.59 22.19
C LEU A 219 15.37 -10.43 23.68
N ARG A 220 14.36 -10.73 24.51
CA ARG A 220 14.54 -10.85 25.95
C ARG A 220 14.20 -12.28 26.36
N THR A 221 15.14 -12.95 27.01
CA THR A 221 14.92 -14.20 27.75
C THR A 221 15.05 -13.91 29.25
N ASP A 222 14.71 -14.87 30.09
CA ASP A 222 14.81 -14.73 31.55
C ASP A 222 16.25 -14.45 32.04
N GLN A 223 17.26 -14.75 31.22
CA GLN A 223 18.69 -14.67 31.58
C GLN A 223 19.49 -13.69 30.71
N GLU A 224 19.00 -13.35 29.51
CA GLU A 224 19.76 -12.60 28.51
C GLU A 224 18.89 -11.64 27.70
N MET A 225 19.49 -10.54 27.27
CA MET A 225 18.93 -9.66 26.25
C MET A 225 19.80 -9.74 25.00
N SER A 226 19.25 -10.32 23.95
CA SER A 226 19.90 -10.43 22.65
C SER A 226 19.29 -9.46 21.65
N THR A 227 20.01 -9.14 20.59
CA THR A 227 19.54 -8.26 19.53
C THR A 227 19.71 -8.98 18.20
N VAL A 228 18.65 -9.08 17.40
CA VAL A 228 18.65 -9.76 16.09
C VAL A 228 18.43 -8.79 14.95
N GLN A 229 18.94 -9.09 13.75
CA GLN A 229 18.64 -8.25 12.59
C GLN A 229 17.17 -8.35 12.18
N CYS A 230 16.56 -7.20 11.88
CA CYS A 230 15.23 -7.18 11.29
C CYS A 230 15.33 -7.57 9.80
N PRO A 231 14.50 -8.50 9.31
CA PRO A 231 14.39 -8.77 7.88
C PRO A 231 14.08 -7.49 7.10
N THR A 232 14.82 -7.25 6.01
CA THR A 232 14.74 -6.02 5.21
C THR A 232 13.38 -5.81 4.56
N ASP A 233 12.69 -6.90 4.21
CA ASP A 233 11.34 -6.88 3.64
C ASP A 233 10.24 -6.57 4.68
N LEU A 234 10.56 -6.62 5.99
CA LEU A 234 9.61 -6.31 7.08
C LEU A 234 9.88 -4.97 7.76
N CYS A 235 11.07 -4.40 7.56
CA CYS A 235 11.58 -3.32 8.41
C CYS A 235 10.65 -2.09 8.49
N ARG A 236 9.90 -1.75 7.44
CA ARG A 236 8.99 -0.58 7.48
C ARG A 236 7.70 -0.77 8.26
N VAL A 237 7.28 -2.02 8.47
CA VAL A 237 5.94 -2.34 8.99
C VAL A 237 5.96 -3.15 10.29
N ILE A 238 7.09 -3.79 10.61
CA ILE A 238 7.19 -4.69 11.79
C ILE A 238 6.87 -4.01 13.13
N ASN A 239 7.04 -2.70 13.25
CA ASN A 239 6.76 -1.95 14.49
C ASN A 239 5.31 -1.48 14.60
N ARG A 240 4.52 -1.51 13.52
CA ARG A 240 3.13 -1.09 13.57
C ARG A 240 2.29 -2.25 14.14
N ASP A 241 1.51 -1.96 15.17
CA ASP A 241 0.60 -2.91 15.79
C ASP A 241 -0.85 -2.52 15.48
N LEU A 242 -1.42 -3.14 14.45
CA LEU A 242 -2.76 -2.82 13.95
C LEU A 242 -3.87 -3.21 14.93
N LEU A 243 -3.61 -4.08 15.92
CA LEU A 243 -4.60 -4.44 16.95
C LEU A 243 -4.68 -3.38 18.06
N SER A 244 -3.64 -2.56 18.22
CA SER A 244 -3.60 -1.47 19.20
C SER A 244 -4.33 -0.20 18.73
N GLU A 245 -4.68 -0.12 17.44
CA GLU A 245 -5.37 1.00 16.82
C GLU A 245 -6.91 0.83 16.97
N PRO A 246 -7.62 1.60 17.83
CA PRO A 246 -8.99 1.27 18.26
C PRO A 246 -10.05 1.20 17.15
N HIS A 247 -9.88 1.97 16.07
CA HIS A 247 -10.80 1.99 14.93
C HIS A 247 -10.28 1.19 13.74
N HIS A 248 -9.17 0.46 13.91
CA HIS A 248 -8.63 -0.34 12.82
C HIS A 248 -9.51 -1.58 12.57
N PRO A 249 -9.78 -1.96 11.30
CA PRO A 249 -10.61 -3.11 10.96
C PRO A 249 -10.26 -4.40 11.71
N LEU A 250 -8.96 -4.67 11.88
CA LEU A 250 -8.48 -5.86 12.59
C LEU A 250 -8.74 -5.80 14.10
N ALA A 251 -8.64 -4.63 14.72
CA ALA A 251 -8.96 -4.45 16.13
C ALA A 251 -10.47 -4.69 16.38
N LEU A 252 -11.32 -4.17 15.48
CA LEU A 252 -12.77 -4.38 15.53
C LEU A 252 -13.15 -5.86 15.37
N VAL A 253 -12.54 -6.56 14.41
CA VAL A 253 -12.74 -8.00 14.19
C VAL A 253 -12.25 -8.82 15.39
N SER A 254 -11.09 -8.48 15.96
CA SER A 254 -10.57 -9.14 17.17
C SER A 254 -11.51 -8.97 18.36
N ALA A 255 -12.03 -7.76 18.59
CA ALA A 255 -12.96 -7.48 19.68
C ALA A 255 -14.29 -8.24 19.49
N GLU A 256 -14.79 -8.32 18.25
CA GLU A 256 -16.02 -9.03 17.94
C GLU A 256 -15.88 -10.54 18.07
N ILE A 257 -14.74 -11.13 17.68
CA ILE A 257 -14.45 -12.55 17.95
C ILE A 257 -14.42 -12.81 19.44
N HIS A 258 -13.77 -11.95 20.23
CA HIS A 258 -13.74 -12.08 21.69
C HIS A 258 -15.17 -12.07 22.29
N ARG A 259 -16.03 -11.15 21.84
CA ARG A 259 -17.44 -11.08 22.24
C ARG A 259 -18.19 -12.36 21.90
N LEU A 260 -18.08 -12.84 20.65
CA LEU A 260 -18.75 -14.05 20.17
C LEU A 260 -18.25 -15.32 20.88
N ILE A 261 -16.98 -15.37 21.28
CA ILE A 261 -16.44 -16.46 22.10
C ILE A 261 -17.10 -16.46 23.47
N ASN A 262 -17.17 -15.30 24.15
CA ASN A 262 -17.78 -15.21 25.48
C ASN A 262 -19.27 -15.58 25.45
N GLU A 263 -19.99 -15.30 24.36
CA GLU A 263 -21.37 -15.75 24.16
C GLU A 263 -21.46 -17.25 23.81
N GLY A 264 -20.57 -17.71 22.92
CA GLY A 264 -20.57 -19.07 22.41
C GLY A 264 -20.12 -20.11 23.46
N PHE A 265 -19.33 -19.67 24.43
CA PHE A 265 -18.73 -20.44 25.52
C PHE A 265 -19.08 -19.80 26.88
N ALA A 266 -20.36 -19.45 27.09
CA ALA A 266 -20.82 -18.70 28.26
C ALA A 266 -20.45 -19.33 29.62
N ASP A 267 -20.28 -20.65 29.70
CA ASP A 267 -19.88 -21.37 30.91
C ASP A 267 -18.34 -21.39 31.12
N THR A 268 -17.58 -20.71 30.27
CA THR A 268 -16.11 -20.72 30.24
C THR A 268 -15.57 -19.31 30.48
N THR A 269 -14.75 -19.14 31.52
CA THR A 269 -14.02 -17.88 31.75
C THR A 269 -12.66 -17.95 31.06
N PHE A 270 -12.41 -17.07 30.10
CA PHE A 270 -11.13 -16.99 29.40
C PHE A 270 -10.22 -15.95 30.04
N LEU A 271 -8.97 -16.35 30.33
CA LEU A 271 -7.93 -15.42 30.78
C LEU A 271 -7.06 -15.01 29.58
N GLN A 272 -6.68 -13.73 29.54
CA GLN A 272 -5.73 -13.26 28.53
C GLN A 272 -4.35 -13.81 28.84
N ALA A 273 -3.72 -14.49 27.88
CA ALA A 273 -2.34 -14.92 28.02
C ALA A 273 -1.41 -13.72 27.95
N GLU A 274 -0.26 -13.81 28.63
CA GLU A 274 0.80 -12.80 28.54
C GLU A 274 1.29 -12.65 27.09
N GLU A 275 1.67 -11.42 26.73
CA GLU A 275 2.16 -11.11 25.39
C GLU A 275 3.40 -11.96 25.06
N GLN A 276 3.30 -12.73 23.98
CA GLN A 276 4.38 -13.60 23.57
C GLN A 276 5.51 -12.80 22.89
N PRO A 277 6.78 -13.20 23.03
CA PRO A 277 7.87 -12.58 22.28
C PRO A 277 7.68 -12.79 20.77
N LEU A 278 8.10 -11.81 19.96
CA LEU A 278 8.02 -11.91 18.49
C LEU A 278 9.03 -12.89 17.90
N VAL A 279 10.12 -13.16 18.63
CA VAL A 279 11.22 -14.04 18.21
C VAL A 279 11.27 -15.25 19.13
N LEU A 280 11.40 -16.44 18.56
CA LEU A 280 11.41 -17.73 19.25
C LEU A 280 12.68 -18.49 18.91
N ASN A 281 13.08 -19.42 19.78
CA ASN A 281 14.05 -20.42 19.39
C ASN A 281 13.40 -21.35 18.34
N ALA A 282 14.11 -21.65 17.26
CA ALA A 282 13.63 -22.51 16.18
C ALA A 282 13.24 -23.91 16.69
N GLY A 283 13.90 -24.42 17.73
CA GLY A 283 13.57 -25.69 18.38
C GLY A 283 12.35 -25.63 19.30
N GLU A 284 11.87 -24.43 19.68
CA GLU A 284 10.67 -24.23 20.49
C GLU A 284 9.41 -24.05 19.63
N VAL A 285 9.54 -23.88 18.31
CA VAL A 285 8.39 -23.71 17.44
C VAL A 285 7.67 -25.04 17.30
N ILE A 286 6.50 -25.13 17.93
CA ILE A 286 5.58 -26.24 17.69
C ILE A 286 5.05 -26.08 16.28
N THR A 287 5.58 -26.89 15.37
CA THR A 287 5.09 -26.95 14.01
C THR A 287 3.75 -27.65 14.04
N THR A 288 2.67 -26.89 13.96
CA THR A 288 1.33 -27.42 13.78
C THR A 288 1.15 -27.88 12.34
N GLY A 289 1.99 -28.80 11.87
CA GLY A 289 2.04 -29.35 10.52
C GLY A 289 2.31 -28.31 9.41
N HIS A 290 3.40 -28.53 8.66
CA HIS A 290 3.72 -27.96 7.34
C HIS A 290 4.06 -26.46 7.24
N PHE A 291 4.83 -25.87 8.16
CA PHE A 291 5.70 -24.79 7.70
C PHE A 291 6.92 -25.42 7.03
N SER A 292 7.04 -25.23 5.72
CA SER A 292 8.33 -25.49 5.07
C SER A 292 9.37 -24.57 5.73
N PRO A 293 10.64 -25.01 5.86
CA PRO A 293 11.69 -24.15 6.39
C PRO A 293 11.81 -22.81 5.65
N SER A 294 11.45 -22.78 4.37
CA SER A 294 11.41 -21.57 3.54
C SER A 294 10.31 -20.58 3.95
N GLU A 295 9.24 -21.00 4.61
CA GLU A 295 8.18 -20.07 5.07
C GLU A 295 8.57 -19.30 6.34
N LEU A 296 9.62 -19.73 7.03
CA LEU A 296 10.05 -19.14 8.30
C LEU A 296 11.02 -17.98 8.06
N TYR A 297 10.83 -16.89 8.82
CA TYR A 297 11.81 -15.83 8.91
C TYR A 297 12.89 -16.21 9.94
N HIS A 298 13.98 -16.79 9.46
CA HIS A 298 15.19 -17.00 10.26
C HIS A 298 15.88 -15.65 10.53
N VAL A 299 16.28 -15.39 11.77
CA VAL A 299 16.91 -14.13 12.19
C VAL A 299 18.19 -14.38 12.97
N ASP A 300 19.29 -13.71 12.60
CA ASP A 300 20.58 -13.90 13.24
C ASP A 300 20.77 -12.97 14.43
N VAL A 301 21.37 -13.49 15.51
CA VAL A 301 21.75 -12.70 16.69
C VAL A 301 23.00 -11.88 16.36
N VAL A 302 22.87 -10.57 16.53
CA VAL A 302 23.93 -9.57 16.29
C VAL A 302 24.72 -9.30 17.58
N ARG A 303 24.04 -9.25 18.73
CA ARG A 303 24.64 -8.95 20.03
C ARG A 303 23.89 -9.65 21.16
N THR A 304 24.61 -10.02 22.22
CA THR A 304 24.04 -10.56 23.47
C THR A 304 24.57 -9.79 24.66
N LYS A 305 23.68 -9.37 25.56
CA LYS A 305 24.01 -8.80 26.87
C LYS A 305 23.43 -9.71 27.96
N HIS A 306 24.29 -10.23 28.84
CA HIS A 306 23.83 -10.95 30.02
C HIS A 306 23.23 -9.96 31.03
N ILE A 307 22.07 -10.31 31.58
CA ILE A 307 21.45 -9.53 32.64
C ILE A 307 22.24 -9.83 33.92
N GLN A 308 23.16 -8.94 34.31
CA GLN A 308 23.83 -9.05 35.61
C GLN A 308 22.77 -8.83 36.71
N GLN A 309 22.40 -9.88 37.42
CA GLN A 309 21.71 -9.75 38.70
C GLN A 309 22.66 -8.99 39.64
N GLN A 310 22.33 -7.74 39.97
CA GLN A 310 22.99 -7.08 41.08
C GLN A 310 22.56 -7.79 42.35
N ASP A 311 23.48 -8.53 42.96
CA ASP A 311 23.35 -9.01 44.34
C ASP A 311 23.08 -7.81 45.25
N SER A 312 21.85 -7.71 45.75
CA SER A 312 21.45 -6.74 46.74
C SER A 312 21.90 -7.18 48.14
N SER A 313 23.22 -7.23 48.35
CA SER A 313 23.76 -7.26 49.72
C SER A 313 23.90 -5.83 50.24
N HIS A 314 23.18 -5.54 51.33
CA HIS A 314 23.14 -4.31 52.14
C HIS A 314 22.03 -3.29 51.81
N CYS A 315 20.85 -3.49 52.42
CA CYS A 315 20.27 -2.43 53.24
C CYS A 315 19.32 -3.02 54.30
N SER A 316 19.67 -2.82 55.58
CA SER A 316 18.93 -3.28 56.75
C SER A 316 17.71 -2.41 57.05
N ASN A 317 16.61 -3.08 57.40
CA ASN A 317 15.49 -2.65 58.26
C ASN A 317 14.74 -1.34 57.94
N ARG A 318 13.51 -1.50 57.42
CA ARG A 318 12.30 -1.05 58.12
C ARG A 318 11.05 -1.73 57.55
N SER A 319 10.33 -2.41 58.42
CA SER A 319 9.08 -3.12 58.18
C SER A 319 7.87 -2.18 58.23
N VAL A 320 7.05 -2.16 57.17
CA VAL A 320 5.60 -1.91 57.24
C VAL A 320 4.94 -2.83 56.20
N GLY A 321 4.03 -3.69 56.63
CA GLY A 321 3.47 -4.78 55.82
C GLY A 321 2.21 -4.42 55.02
N VAL A 322 2.07 -5.06 53.85
CA VAL A 322 0.87 -5.23 53.00
C VAL A 322 1.07 -6.56 52.19
N PRO A 323 0.03 -7.36 51.88
CA PRO A 323 0.17 -8.81 51.66
C PRO A 323 0.64 -9.24 50.27
N GLN A 324 1.15 -10.47 50.25
CA GLN A 324 1.76 -11.22 49.15
C GLN A 324 0.77 -11.61 48.03
N GLY A 325 1.25 -11.58 46.78
CA GLY A 325 0.60 -12.24 45.65
C GLY A 325 0.92 -11.68 44.26
N ALA A 326 2.18 -11.34 43.95
CA ALA A 326 2.60 -10.98 42.61
C ALA A 326 3.96 -11.62 42.32
N VAL A 327 4.01 -12.56 41.37
CA VAL A 327 5.24 -13.12 40.81
C VAL A 327 5.56 -12.34 39.54
N HIS A 328 6.81 -11.92 39.41
CA HIS A 328 7.30 -10.91 38.48
C HIS A 328 7.13 -11.26 36.99
N SER A 329 6.61 -10.28 36.25
CA SER A 329 6.37 -10.25 34.81
C SER A 329 7.62 -9.94 33.98
N THR A 330 7.79 -10.62 32.85
CA THR A 330 8.72 -10.24 31.76
C THR A 330 7.99 -9.40 30.72
N THR A 331 8.38 -8.13 30.58
CA THR A 331 7.84 -7.20 29.56
C THR A 331 8.91 -6.88 28.52
N THR A 332 8.55 -6.91 27.24
CA THR A 332 9.38 -6.36 26.17
C THR A 332 9.08 -4.86 26.05
N GLU A 333 9.78 -4.03 26.82
CA GLU A 333 9.74 -2.58 26.56
C GLU A 333 10.54 -2.24 25.30
N LEU A 334 9.84 -1.76 24.27
CA LEU A 334 10.41 -0.89 23.25
C LEU A 334 10.54 0.51 23.87
N HIS A 335 11.75 1.01 24.03
CA HIS A 335 11.96 2.39 24.45
C HIS A 335 11.26 3.33 23.45
N LYS A 336 10.15 3.94 23.85
CA LYS A 336 9.70 5.21 23.29
C LYS A 336 10.78 6.23 23.64
N GLN A 337 11.53 6.72 22.67
CA GLN A 337 12.22 7.99 22.89
C GLN A 337 11.15 9.05 23.20
N PRO A 338 11.31 9.85 24.26
CA PRO A 338 10.37 10.94 24.50
C PRO A 338 10.41 11.88 23.30
N PRO A 339 9.27 12.50 22.92
CA PRO A 339 9.30 13.56 21.92
C PRO A 339 10.24 14.65 22.43
N LEU A 340 11.21 15.03 21.59
CA LEU A 340 12.03 16.21 21.85
C LEU A 340 11.10 17.41 22.03
N SER A 341 11.30 18.15 23.11
CA SER A 341 10.65 19.47 23.30
C SER A 341 10.98 20.36 22.11
N PRO A 342 10.05 21.22 21.65
CA PRO A 342 10.29 22.17 20.55
C PRO A 342 11.45 23.16 20.78
N GLU A 343 12.08 23.15 21.96
CA GLU A 343 13.08 24.12 22.39
C GLU A 343 14.54 23.64 22.24
N ASP A 344 14.80 22.37 21.93
CA ASP A 344 16.17 21.83 21.82
C ASP A 344 16.70 21.75 20.38
N VAL A 345 16.00 22.31 19.38
CA VAL A 345 16.45 22.41 17.99
C VAL A 345 17.09 23.77 17.71
N GLN A 346 18.13 24.12 18.47
CA GLN A 346 19.05 25.18 18.08
C GLN A 346 20.48 24.73 18.38
N GLY A 347 21.17 24.24 17.35
CA GLY A 347 22.62 24.05 17.43
C GLY A 347 23.20 22.76 16.84
N LEU A 348 22.65 22.22 15.74
CA LEU A 348 23.40 21.28 14.90
C LEU A 348 23.19 21.64 13.43
N LEU A 349 24.22 22.23 12.84
CA LEU A 349 24.35 22.47 11.40
C LEU A 349 24.25 21.14 10.64
N PRO A 350 23.35 21.00 9.65
CA PRO A 350 23.34 19.83 8.79
C PRO A 350 24.50 19.88 7.79
N CYS A 351 25.29 18.81 7.73
CA CYS A 351 26.21 18.56 6.62
C CYS A 351 25.40 18.39 5.33
N THR A 352 25.57 19.35 4.42
CA THR A 352 25.00 19.33 3.07
C THR A 352 25.74 18.32 2.19
N CYS A 353 25.18 17.12 2.07
CA CYS A 353 25.41 16.22 0.93
C CYS A 353 24.04 15.94 0.30
N ALA A 354 23.58 16.86 -0.53
CA ALA A 354 22.31 16.79 -1.25
C ALA A 354 22.48 15.99 -2.55
N VAL A 355 21.62 14.99 -2.76
CA VAL A 355 21.29 14.51 -4.10
C VAL A 355 20.26 15.50 -4.67
N THR A 356 20.75 16.48 -5.43
CA THR A 356 19.94 17.39 -6.23
C THR A 356 20.14 17.05 -7.69
N ALA A 357 19.10 16.55 -8.37
CA ALA A 357 19.00 16.49 -9.82
C ALA A 357 17.51 16.48 -10.19
N LEU A 358 16.93 17.38 -10.99
CA LEU A 358 17.43 18.45 -11.85
C LEU A 358 16.25 19.41 -12.08
N GLY A 359 16.47 20.71 -11.86
CA GLY A 359 15.48 21.75 -12.13
C GLY A 359 16.15 23.12 -12.12
N LYS A 360 16.83 23.47 -13.22
CA LYS A 360 17.15 24.83 -13.71
C LYS A 360 18.13 24.71 -14.89
N MET A 361 17.67 25.03 -16.10
CA MET A 361 18.56 25.35 -17.22
C MET A 361 18.58 26.88 -17.37
N VAL A 362 19.81 27.41 -17.40
CA VAL A 362 20.14 28.81 -17.65
C VAL A 362 19.89 29.12 -19.13
N THR A 363 19.29 30.28 -19.38
CA THR A 363 19.20 30.91 -20.69
C THR A 363 20.57 31.40 -21.14
N ASP A 364 20.99 31.01 -22.34
CA ASP A 364 21.83 31.87 -23.17
C ASP A 364 21.43 31.70 -24.63
N GLY A 365 21.18 32.84 -25.26
CA GLY A 365 20.85 32.93 -26.68
C GLY A 365 22.09 33.20 -27.51
N GLN A 366 22.15 32.59 -28.68
CA GLN A 366 22.62 33.27 -29.87
C GLN A 366 22.07 32.60 -31.12
N SER A 367 21.65 33.47 -32.03
CA SER A 367 21.12 33.23 -33.36
C SER A 367 22.04 32.38 -34.22
N ASP A 368 21.46 31.51 -35.05
CA ASP A 368 21.63 31.64 -36.50
C ASP A 368 20.52 30.93 -37.27
N LYS A 369 20.15 31.58 -38.37
CA LYS A 369 19.18 31.13 -39.37
C LYS A 369 19.81 29.99 -40.17
N ASP A 370 19.02 28.96 -40.50
CA ASP A 370 18.80 28.63 -41.91
C ASP A 370 17.68 27.61 -42.11
N SER A 371 16.93 27.87 -43.17
CA SER A 371 15.87 27.07 -43.76
C SER A 371 16.39 25.75 -44.34
N MET A 372 15.65 24.65 -44.21
CA MET A 372 15.14 23.86 -45.35
C MET A 372 14.35 22.63 -44.89
N SER A 373 13.31 22.35 -45.68
CA SER A 373 12.49 21.15 -45.73
C SER A 373 13.29 19.86 -45.89
N ASP A 374 12.87 18.75 -45.26
CA ASP A 374 12.31 17.59 -45.98
C ASP A 374 11.72 16.53 -45.02
N ARG A 375 10.98 15.62 -45.65
CA ARG A 375 10.08 14.56 -45.20
C ARG A 375 10.67 13.49 -44.27
N GLY A 376 9.79 13.02 -43.38
CA GLY A 376 9.47 11.59 -43.20
C GLY A 376 10.38 10.81 -42.24
N GLU A 377 9.80 10.26 -41.17
CA GLU A 377 10.07 8.94 -40.58
C GLU A 377 9.19 8.77 -39.32
N LYS A 378 8.30 7.78 -39.32
CA LYS A 378 8.40 6.40 -38.79
C LYS A 378 7.66 6.27 -37.46
N GLN A 379 6.54 5.54 -37.53
CA GLN A 379 5.80 4.98 -36.41
C GLN A 379 6.49 3.67 -36.02
N ASP A 380 6.89 3.52 -34.76
CA ASP A 380 7.22 2.22 -34.20
C ASP A 380 6.01 1.68 -33.43
N GLY A 381 5.40 0.65 -34.02
CA GLY A 381 4.33 -0.15 -33.44
C GLY A 381 4.88 -1.34 -32.66
N LEU A 382 4.22 -1.66 -31.56
CA LEU A 382 4.37 -2.92 -30.83
C LEU A 382 4.00 -4.09 -31.75
N LEU A 383 4.96 -5.00 -31.99
CA LEU A 383 4.73 -6.26 -32.68
C LEU A 383 4.44 -7.37 -31.65
N TYR A 384 3.21 -7.86 -31.69
CA TYR A 384 2.82 -9.20 -31.24
C TYR A 384 3.47 -10.24 -32.18
N LEU A 385 4.10 -11.28 -31.63
CA LEU A 385 4.52 -12.44 -32.40
C LEU A 385 3.77 -13.68 -31.89
N GLU A 386 2.71 -14.05 -32.61
CA GLU A 386 2.27 -15.44 -32.74
C GLU A 386 2.88 -16.00 -34.03
N GLY A 387 3.53 -17.16 -33.94
CA GLY A 387 4.22 -17.77 -35.07
C GLY A 387 4.19 -19.29 -35.00
N HIS A 388 3.23 -19.86 -35.72
CA HIS A 388 3.06 -21.27 -35.98
C HIS A 388 4.30 -21.95 -36.59
N SER A 389 4.52 -23.19 -36.16
CA SER A 389 5.39 -24.21 -36.73
C SER A 389 5.12 -24.47 -38.22
N LYS A 390 6.16 -24.44 -39.06
CA LYS A 390 6.28 -25.27 -40.28
C LYS A 390 7.73 -25.69 -40.53
N HIS A 391 7.86 -26.97 -40.91
CA HIS A 391 9.06 -27.70 -41.28
C HIS A 391 9.88 -27.08 -42.43
N GLY A 392 11.19 -27.29 -42.39
CA GLY A 392 12.13 -27.16 -43.50
C GLY A 392 13.52 -27.64 -43.08
N ASN A 393 14.15 -28.43 -43.92
CA ASN A 393 15.15 -29.45 -43.59
C ASN A 393 16.61 -29.02 -43.86
N THR A 394 17.54 -29.74 -43.23
CA THR A 394 18.94 -30.05 -43.64
C THR A 394 20.00 -28.95 -43.75
N GLY A 395 21.14 -29.18 -43.07
CA GLY A 395 22.41 -28.49 -43.33
C GLY A 395 23.44 -28.68 -42.21
N THR A 396 24.07 -29.85 -42.16
CA THR A 396 25.30 -30.14 -41.39
C THR A 396 26.49 -29.36 -41.94
N GLU A 397 27.30 -28.74 -41.08
CA GLU A 397 28.77 -28.67 -41.27
C GLU A 397 29.50 -28.30 -39.96
N GLN A 398 30.68 -28.89 -39.81
CA GLN A 398 31.54 -28.94 -38.63
C GLN A 398 32.63 -27.85 -38.66
N SER A 399 33.26 -27.65 -37.49
CA SER A 399 34.64 -27.13 -37.29
C SER A 399 34.80 -25.61 -37.44
N SER A 400 35.71 -24.89 -36.77
CA SER A 400 36.88 -25.21 -35.95
C SER A 400 37.26 -23.98 -35.10
N CYS A 401 38.08 -24.21 -34.09
CA CYS A 401 38.64 -23.23 -33.13
C CYS A 401 39.43 -22.09 -33.80
N GLN A 402 39.53 -20.93 -33.13
CA GLN A 402 40.81 -20.23 -32.99
C GLN A 402 40.80 -19.16 -31.87
N HIS A 403 41.77 -19.31 -30.98
CA HIS A 403 42.25 -18.32 -30.02
C HIS A 403 42.87 -17.11 -30.74
N THR A 404 42.71 -15.92 -30.16
CA THR A 404 43.74 -14.87 -30.21
C THR A 404 43.77 -14.14 -28.86
N GLU A 405 44.96 -14.12 -28.26
CA GLU A 405 45.35 -13.30 -27.12
C GLU A 405 45.92 -11.95 -27.60
N ASP A 406 46.09 -11.06 -26.61
CA ASP A 406 46.98 -9.89 -26.54
C ASP A 406 46.54 -8.54 -27.11
N SER A 407 46.34 -7.55 -26.23
CA SER A 407 47.41 -6.57 -25.92
C SER A 407 46.96 -5.45 -24.96
N GLU A 408 47.94 -4.97 -24.19
CA GLU A 408 47.85 -4.17 -22.97
C GLU A 408 47.87 -2.63 -23.18
N SER A 409 47.44 -1.93 -22.11
CA SER A 409 48.03 -0.71 -21.53
C SER A 409 47.68 0.69 -22.10
N ASN A 410 47.03 1.54 -21.28
CA ASN A 410 47.67 2.59 -20.47
C ASN A 410 46.65 3.60 -19.89
N GLY A 411 46.78 3.92 -18.58
CA GLY A 411 45.92 4.84 -17.82
C GLY A 411 46.13 6.34 -18.14
N PRO A 412 45.50 7.26 -17.36
CA PRO A 412 45.98 7.49 -16.00
C PRO A 412 44.90 7.70 -14.91
N HIS A 413 45.37 7.48 -13.68
CA HIS A 413 44.71 7.75 -12.41
C HIS A 413 44.27 9.22 -12.23
N VAL A 414 43.05 9.42 -11.72
CA VAL A 414 42.70 10.57 -10.88
C VAL A 414 41.93 10.07 -9.65
N THR A 415 42.24 10.73 -8.53
CA THR A 415 42.14 10.35 -7.14
C THR A 415 40.73 10.33 -6.54
N GLY A 416 40.48 9.27 -5.77
CA GLY A 416 39.48 9.03 -4.74
C GLY A 416 38.61 10.18 -4.22
N ILE A 417 37.30 9.97 -4.36
CA ILE A 417 36.30 10.34 -3.35
C ILE A 417 35.58 9.05 -3.01
N THR A 418 35.81 8.52 -1.80
CA THR A 418 35.14 7.34 -1.27
C THR A 418 33.66 7.64 -1.07
N SER A 419 32.82 7.17 -2.00
CA SER A 419 31.40 6.96 -1.74
C SER A 419 31.27 5.98 -0.58
N ALA A 420 30.52 6.34 0.45
CA ALA A 420 30.17 5.42 1.53
C ALA A 420 29.43 4.22 0.92
N GLU A 421 30.17 3.13 0.70
CA GLU A 421 29.61 1.82 0.46
C GLU A 421 28.69 1.51 1.65
N VAL A 422 27.39 1.54 1.42
CA VAL A 422 26.49 0.72 2.24
C VAL A 422 26.89 -0.71 1.90
N GLN A 423 27.79 -1.27 2.71
CA GLN A 423 28.06 -2.70 2.73
C GLN A 423 26.76 -3.38 3.15
N ILE A 424 25.92 -3.68 2.16
CA ILE A 424 24.88 -4.67 2.26
C ILE A 424 25.63 -5.98 2.55
N SER A 425 25.63 -6.36 3.83
CA SER A 425 26.15 -7.66 4.24
C SER A 425 25.40 -8.73 3.45
N PRO A 426 26.09 -9.68 2.81
CA PRO A 426 25.43 -10.81 2.16
C PRO A 426 24.89 -11.72 3.26
N CYS A 427 23.69 -11.45 3.75
CA CYS A 427 23.00 -12.33 4.69
C CYS A 427 22.41 -13.51 3.92
N LEU A 428 23.26 -14.39 3.42
CA LEU A 428 22.91 -15.75 2.99
C LEU A 428 24.16 -16.61 3.14
N SER A 429 24.49 -16.99 4.38
CA SER A 429 25.36 -18.14 4.56
C SER A 429 24.59 -19.38 4.12
N LYS A 430 24.94 -19.91 2.94
CA LYS A 430 24.70 -21.32 2.62
C LYS A 430 25.25 -22.13 3.82
N HIS A 431 24.35 -22.81 4.53
CA HIS A 431 24.61 -23.75 5.65
C HIS A 431 24.98 -23.17 7.02
N GLY A 432 23.98 -22.56 7.67
CA GLY A 432 23.84 -22.51 9.14
C GLY A 432 22.42 -22.04 9.46
N LYS A 433 21.50 -22.95 9.83
CA LYS A 433 20.14 -22.53 10.22
C LYS A 433 20.26 -21.67 11.47
N SER A 434 19.86 -20.40 11.42
CA SER A 434 19.76 -19.59 12.64
C SER A 434 18.89 -20.33 13.66
N ASN A 435 19.33 -20.33 14.91
CA ASN A 435 18.58 -20.88 16.04
C ASN A 435 17.34 -20.06 16.40
N TYR A 436 17.10 -18.93 15.74
CA TYR A 436 15.97 -18.05 16.03
C TYR A 436 15.13 -17.78 14.79
N VAL A 437 13.81 -17.70 15.01
CA VAL A 437 12.82 -17.36 13.99
C VAL A 437 11.83 -16.34 14.53
N LEU A 438 11.29 -15.51 13.65
CA LEU A 438 10.08 -14.77 13.98
C LEU A 438 8.91 -15.75 14.14
N ARG A 439 8.06 -15.54 15.15
CA ARG A 439 6.99 -16.49 15.49
C ARG A 439 6.04 -16.69 14.28
N PRO A 440 5.87 -17.92 13.78
CA PRO A 440 5.01 -18.18 12.62
C PRO A 440 3.53 -18.35 13.00
N THR A 441 3.26 -18.70 14.26
CA THR A 441 1.92 -18.90 14.82
C THR A 441 1.92 -18.60 16.33
N LEU A 442 0.80 -18.10 16.87
CA LEU A 442 0.62 -17.91 18.33
C LEU A 442 0.65 -19.24 19.10
N LEU A 443 0.33 -20.36 18.43
CA LEU A 443 0.31 -21.69 19.06
C LEU A 443 1.71 -22.21 19.42
N SER A 444 2.77 -21.63 18.85
CA SER A 444 4.17 -22.07 19.01
C SER A 444 4.63 -22.21 20.46
N ARG A 445 4.05 -21.44 21.40
CA ARG A 445 4.42 -21.46 22.83
C ARG A 445 3.32 -21.96 23.76
N ALA A 446 2.20 -22.46 23.26
CA ALA A 446 1.07 -22.86 24.11
C ALA A 446 1.50 -23.79 25.26
N PRO A 447 2.30 -24.85 25.07
CA PRO A 447 2.80 -25.70 26.16
C PRO A 447 3.61 -24.98 27.24
N GLY A 448 4.31 -23.90 26.90
CA GLY A 448 5.08 -23.10 27.87
C GLY A 448 4.22 -22.12 28.68
N ILE A 449 3.03 -21.76 28.17
CA ILE A 449 2.05 -20.91 28.85
C ILE A 449 1.29 -21.72 29.92
N PHE A 450 1.06 -23.02 29.68
CA PHE A 450 0.37 -23.91 30.60
C PHE A 450 1.33 -24.62 31.56
N ARG A 451 1.87 -23.89 32.57
CA ARG A 451 2.57 -24.52 33.70
C ARG A 451 1.54 -25.01 34.74
N LYS A 452 1.66 -26.27 35.15
CA LYS A 452 0.71 -27.01 35.99
C LYS A 452 0.45 -26.34 37.35
N GLU A 453 -0.83 -26.13 37.64
CA GLU A 453 -1.56 -26.61 38.83
C GLU A 453 -3.09 -26.46 38.65
N ASP A 454 -3.54 -25.61 37.71
CA ASP A 454 -4.95 -25.51 37.27
C ASP A 454 -5.03 -25.00 35.81
N PRO A 455 -5.28 -25.86 34.80
CA PRO A 455 -5.30 -25.42 33.41
C PRO A 455 -6.54 -24.58 33.16
N GLN A 456 -6.38 -23.27 33.01
CA GLN A 456 -7.46 -22.33 32.71
C GLN A 456 -7.63 -22.16 31.19
N PRO A 457 -8.85 -21.91 30.68
CA PRO A 457 -9.07 -21.48 29.30
C PRO A 457 -8.34 -20.15 29.03
N LEU A 458 -7.59 -20.08 27.94
CA LEU A 458 -6.80 -18.91 27.57
C LEU A 458 -7.16 -18.37 26.20
N TYR A 459 -6.93 -17.07 26.01
CA TYR A 459 -6.90 -16.47 24.70
C TYR A 459 -5.69 -15.54 24.52
N ALA A 460 -5.28 -15.36 23.28
CA ALA A 460 -4.25 -14.39 22.90
C ALA A 460 -4.55 -13.84 21.51
N SER A 461 -4.20 -12.59 21.25
CA SER A 461 -4.19 -12.06 19.90
C SER A 461 -2.87 -11.36 19.61
N GLY A 462 -2.45 -11.34 18.35
CA GLY A 462 -1.18 -10.71 18.01
C GLY A 462 -0.66 -11.06 16.62
N ARG A 463 0.42 -10.36 16.26
CA ARG A 463 1.10 -10.48 14.97
C ARG A 463 1.88 -11.79 14.83
N VAL A 464 1.91 -12.39 13.66
CA VAL A 464 2.73 -13.56 13.31
C VAL A 464 3.39 -13.33 11.95
N PHE A 465 4.50 -14.01 11.69
CA PHE A 465 5.38 -13.70 10.57
C PHE A 465 5.62 -14.91 9.69
N ARG A 466 5.33 -14.79 8.40
CA ARG A 466 5.53 -15.86 7.42
C ARG A 466 6.00 -15.30 6.10
N ARG A 467 7.06 -15.87 5.53
CA ARG A 467 7.45 -15.58 4.15
C ARG A 467 6.33 -16.08 3.23
N CYS A 468 5.96 -15.29 2.24
CA CYS A 468 4.84 -15.59 1.36
C CYS A 468 5.06 -15.01 -0.04
N GLY A 469 4.35 -15.53 -1.05
CA GLY A 469 4.29 -14.91 -2.37
C GLY A 469 3.67 -13.51 -2.32
N ILE A 470 3.84 -12.69 -3.36
CA ILE A 470 3.22 -11.36 -3.44
C ILE A 470 1.92 -11.46 -4.21
N ARG A 471 0.79 -11.38 -3.48
CA ARG A 471 -0.58 -11.37 -4.02
C ARG A 471 -1.48 -10.51 -3.12
N PRO A 472 -2.64 -10.01 -3.60
CA PRO A 472 -3.53 -9.17 -2.82
C PRO A 472 -4.03 -9.80 -1.50
N GLU A 473 -4.04 -11.12 -1.39
CA GLU A 473 -4.52 -11.86 -0.21
C GLU A 473 -3.40 -12.26 0.75
N LEU A 474 -2.14 -12.00 0.38
CA LEU A 474 -0.96 -12.45 1.13
C LEU A 474 -0.13 -11.27 1.63
N TYR A 475 0.11 -11.24 2.94
CA TYR A 475 1.04 -10.31 3.58
C TYR A 475 2.01 -11.06 4.50
N PRO A 476 3.27 -10.63 4.63
CA PRO A 476 4.25 -11.37 5.41
C PRO A 476 4.08 -11.21 6.93
N ILE A 477 3.28 -10.22 7.36
CA ILE A 477 2.80 -10.06 8.74
C ILE A 477 1.29 -10.27 8.74
N LEU A 478 0.83 -11.19 9.58
CA LEU A 478 -0.60 -11.49 9.78
C LEU A 478 -0.93 -11.35 11.26
N HIS A 479 -2.21 -11.36 11.59
CA HIS A 479 -2.73 -11.25 12.94
C HIS A 479 -3.60 -12.47 13.23
N GLN A 480 -3.33 -13.11 14.36
CA GLN A 480 -4.08 -14.26 14.81
C GLN A 480 -4.84 -13.94 16.09
N TYR A 481 -5.97 -14.60 16.25
CA TYR A 481 -6.64 -14.75 17.55
C TYR A 481 -6.60 -16.24 17.92
N LEU A 482 -5.89 -16.56 18.98
CA LEU A 482 -5.75 -17.90 19.55
C LEU A 482 -6.70 -18.05 20.73
N MET A 483 -7.44 -19.15 20.77
CA MET A 483 -8.20 -19.62 21.91
C MET A 483 -7.74 -21.04 22.24
N VAL A 484 -7.54 -21.33 23.53
CA VAL A 484 -7.16 -22.66 24.01
C VAL A 484 -8.05 -23.05 25.19
N VAL A 485 -8.62 -24.25 25.14
CA VAL A 485 -9.52 -24.79 26.17
C VAL A 485 -8.98 -26.16 26.63
N PRO A 486 -8.72 -26.37 27.92
CA PRO A 486 -8.34 -27.67 28.45
C PRO A 486 -9.41 -28.73 28.19
N ILE A 487 -9.01 -29.97 27.93
CA ILE A 487 -9.92 -31.11 27.81
C ILE A 487 -10.00 -31.80 29.19
N PRO A 488 -11.13 -31.68 29.91
CA PRO A 488 -11.28 -32.33 31.21
C PRO A 488 -11.24 -33.85 31.07
N LYS A 489 -10.60 -34.52 32.03
CA LYS A 489 -10.44 -35.99 32.03
C LYS A 489 -11.76 -36.76 32.12
N ASP A 490 -12.80 -36.12 32.69
CA ASP A 490 -14.10 -36.75 33.00
C ASP A 490 -15.30 -36.06 32.31
N SER A 491 -15.08 -35.06 31.44
CA SER A 491 -16.18 -34.33 30.78
C SER A 491 -16.49 -34.88 29.39
N GLY A 492 -17.77 -35.01 29.08
CA GLY A 492 -18.28 -35.38 27.77
C GLY A 492 -18.31 -34.26 26.73
N THR A 493 -17.51 -33.20 26.85
CA THR A 493 -17.39 -32.19 25.77
C THR A 493 -16.77 -32.89 24.56
N SER A 494 -17.63 -33.32 23.64
CA SER A 494 -17.20 -34.04 22.46
C SER A 494 -16.43 -33.08 21.56
N SER A 495 -15.45 -33.60 20.81
CA SER A 495 -14.77 -32.82 19.77
C SER A 495 -15.76 -32.17 18.78
N GLU A 496 -17.00 -32.67 18.70
CA GLU A 496 -18.07 -32.12 17.87
C GLU A 496 -18.75 -30.88 18.49
N ASP A 497 -18.97 -30.82 19.80
CA ASP A 497 -19.49 -29.59 20.46
C ASP A 497 -18.52 -28.42 20.30
N PHE A 498 -17.21 -28.68 20.45
CA PHE A 498 -16.18 -27.67 20.21
C PHE A 498 -16.18 -27.19 18.75
N LYS A 499 -16.25 -28.12 17.78
CA LYS A 499 -16.37 -27.81 16.35
C LYS A 499 -17.58 -26.92 16.05
N GLU A 500 -18.75 -27.28 16.58
CA GLU A 500 -19.99 -26.53 16.38
C GLU A 500 -19.88 -25.11 16.94
N LYS A 501 -19.36 -24.95 18.16
CA LYS A 501 -19.17 -23.64 18.79
C LYS A 501 -18.20 -22.76 18.00
N VAL A 502 -17.05 -23.31 17.57
CA VAL A 502 -16.06 -22.58 16.76
C VAL A 502 -16.64 -22.18 15.39
N SER A 503 -17.40 -23.08 14.75
CA SER A 503 -18.10 -22.77 13.50
C SER A 503 -19.12 -21.64 13.70
N ARG A 504 -19.90 -21.68 14.78
CA ARG A 504 -20.88 -20.65 15.12
C ARG A 504 -20.25 -19.28 15.38
N VAL A 505 -19.11 -19.22 16.07
CA VAL A 505 -18.35 -17.96 16.26
C VAL A 505 -17.93 -17.39 14.91
N SER A 506 -17.37 -18.23 14.03
CA SER A 506 -16.91 -17.83 12.71
C SER A 506 -18.05 -17.35 11.80
N ALA A 507 -19.16 -18.10 11.80
CA ALA A 507 -20.36 -17.77 11.04
C ALA A 507 -21.09 -16.53 11.58
N GLY A 508 -21.09 -16.31 12.90
CA GLY A 508 -21.65 -15.11 13.52
C GLY A 508 -20.90 -13.84 13.12
N LEU A 509 -19.57 -13.90 13.01
CA LEU A 509 -18.76 -12.75 12.57
C LEU A 509 -18.96 -12.40 11.09
N LEU A 510 -19.09 -13.44 10.25
CA LEU A 510 -19.18 -13.34 8.79
C LEU A 510 -20.61 -13.46 8.27
N GLN A 511 -21.59 -13.27 9.15
CA GLN A 511 -23.00 -13.35 8.82
C GLN A 511 -23.29 -12.47 7.58
N GLU A 512 -24.18 -12.95 6.70
CA GLU A 512 -24.58 -12.28 5.45
C GLU A 512 -23.53 -12.27 4.31
N LYS A 513 -22.26 -12.58 4.57
CA LYS A 513 -21.22 -12.63 3.51
C LYS A 513 -21.16 -13.96 2.78
N GLY A 514 -21.47 -15.06 3.46
CA GLY A 514 -21.43 -16.40 2.86
C GLY A 514 -21.25 -17.51 3.89
N PRO A 515 -21.30 -18.78 3.45
CA PRO A 515 -21.24 -19.92 4.36
C PRO A 515 -19.80 -20.22 4.80
N VAL A 516 -19.67 -20.56 6.09
CA VAL A 516 -18.44 -21.13 6.67
C VAL A 516 -18.61 -22.65 6.74
N SER A 517 -17.60 -23.38 6.28
CA SER A 517 -17.51 -24.84 6.37
C SER A 517 -16.24 -25.27 7.10
N ILE A 518 -16.26 -26.50 7.61
CA ILE A 518 -15.11 -27.15 8.23
C ILE A 518 -14.56 -28.18 7.23
N GLU A 519 -13.25 -28.18 7.04
CA GLU A 519 -12.54 -29.17 6.23
C GLU A 519 -11.52 -29.92 7.10
N ASP A 520 -11.68 -31.24 7.23
CA ASP A 520 -10.79 -32.05 8.06
C ASP A 520 -9.45 -32.30 7.34
N CYS A 521 -8.33 -32.09 8.05
CA CYS A 521 -7.00 -32.34 7.50
C CYS A 521 -6.62 -33.81 7.71
N HIS A 522 -6.76 -34.62 6.65
CA HIS A 522 -6.42 -36.05 6.71
C HIS A 522 -4.91 -36.37 6.60
N SER A 523 -4.07 -35.36 6.34
CA SER A 523 -2.63 -35.53 6.02
C SER A 523 -1.66 -35.40 7.20
N CYS A 524 -2.13 -35.05 8.40
CA CYS A 524 -1.27 -34.70 9.52
C CYS A 524 -1.44 -35.69 10.68
N GLN A 525 -0.57 -36.70 10.77
CA GLN A 525 -0.30 -37.43 12.02
C GLN A 525 1.06 -36.97 12.55
N ASP A 526 1.15 -35.69 12.92
CA ASP A 526 2.31 -35.18 13.67
C ASP A 526 2.06 -35.43 15.16
N GLY A 527 2.99 -36.08 15.85
CA GLY A 527 2.75 -36.71 17.16
C GLY A 527 2.29 -35.77 18.29
N SER A 528 2.36 -34.45 18.09
CA SER A 528 1.92 -33.43 19.06
C SER A 528 0.49 -32.90 18.83
N ILE A 529 -0.06 -33.00 17.61
CA ILE A 529 -1.36 -32.40 17.23
C ILE A 529 -2.25 -33.40 16.51
N ASN A 530 -3.46 -33.58 17.03
CA ASN A 530 -4.46 -34.51 16.55
C ASN A 530 -5.72 -33.76 16.10
N ASN A 531 -6.49 -34.38 15.19
CA ASN A 531 -7.81 -33.90 14.75
C ASN A 531 -7.79 -32.43 14.26
N ARG A 532 -6.77 -32.07 13.47
CA ARG A 532 -6.68 -30.74 12.85
C ARG A 532 -7.75 -30.61 11.79
N SER A 533 -8.47 -29.48 11.84
CA SER A 533 -9.44 -29.09 10.81
C SER A 533 -9.24 -27.60 10.48
N SER A 534 -9.56 -27.24 9.24
CA SER A 534 -9.53 -25.86 8.75
C SER A 534 -10.93 -25.26 8.77
N LEU A 535 -11.03 -24.00 9.15
CA LEU A 535 -12.23 -23.18 8.96
C LEU A 535 -12.11 -22.49 7.61
N VAL A 536 -13.11 -22.71 6.77
CA VAL A 536 -13.09 -22.31 5.37
C VAL A 536 -14.32 -21.49 5.04
N PHE A 537 -14.12 -20.29 4.53
CA PHE A 537 -15.18 -19.44 3.99
C PHE A 537 -15.33 -19.70 2.49
N LYS A 538 -16.56 -19.96 2.03
CA LYS A 538 -16.84 -20.15 0.59
C LYS A 538 -17.17 -18.83 -0.07
N VAL A 539 -16.38 -18.47 -1.08
CA VAL A 539 -16.56 -17.26 -1.90
C VAL A 539 -17.64 -17.53 -2.96
N GLU A 540 -18.70 -16.73 -2.97
CA GLU A 540 -19.74 -16.81 -4.00
C GLU A 540 -19.26 -16.17 -5.33
N GLY A 541 -19.54 -16.82 -6.46
CA GLY A 541 -19.36 -16.23 -7.80
C GLY A 541 -18.12 -16.65 -8.60
N SER A 542 -17.31 -17.60 -8.15
CA SER A 542 -16.16 -18.10 -8.91
C SER A 542 -16.46 -19.43 -9.62
N ASN A 543 -16.07 -19.49 -10.90
CA ASN A 543 -16.30 -20.63 -11.82
C ASN A 543 -15.28 -21.76 -11.67
N GLU A 544 -14.24 -21.63 -10.82
CA GLU A 544 -13.23 -22.67 -10.58
C GLU A 544 -13.28 -23.25 -9.15
N PRO A 545 -13.54 -24.56 -8.95
CA PRO A 545 -13.77 -25.17 -7.63
C PRO A 545 -12.62 -25.03 -6.62
N SER A 546 -11.36 -24.96 -7.08
CA SER A 546 -10.17 -24.93 -6.22
C SER A 546 -9.78 -23.53 -5.71
N GLN A 547 -10.42 -22.46 -6.23
CA GLN A 547 -10.19 -21.07 -5.81
C GLN A 547 -11.39 -20.47 -5.06
N ASN A 548 -12.40 -21.28 -4.72
CA ASN A 548 -13.66 -20.83 -4.13
C ASN A 548 -13.64 -20.72 -2.59
N THR A 549 -12.49 -20.93 -1.97
CA THR A 549 -12.41 -21.14 -0.53
C THR A 549 -11.25 -20.36 0.09
N LEU A 550 -11.54 -19.60 1.14
CA LEU A 550 -10.55 -18.87 1.93
C LEU A 550 -10.43 -19.52 3.30
N THR A 551 -9.23 -19.96 3.68
CA THR A 551 -8.98 -20.44 5.05
C THR A 551 -8.98 -19.27 6.02
N ILE A 552 -10.00 -19.20 6.87
CA ILE A 552 -10.20 -18.13 7.86
C ILE A 552 -9.67 -18.51 9.25
N GLY A 553 -9.29 -19.77 9.44
CA GLY A 553 -8.75 -20.26 10.70
C GLY A 553 -8.46 -21.75 10.68
N GLU A 554 -7.95 -22.25 11.79
CA GLU A 554 -7.69 -23.66 12.02
C GLU A 554 -7.92 -24.02 13.48
N PHE A 555 -8.28 -25.26 13.75
CA PHE A 555 -8.49 -25.73 15.11
C PHE A 555 -8.14 -27.22 15.21
N GLY A 556 -7.99 -27.71 16.43
CA GLY A 556 -7.66 -29.11 16.66
C GLY A 556 -7.36 -29.38 18.12
N ILE A 557 -6.60 -30.44 18.37
CA ILE A 557 -6.18 -30.85 19.70
C ILE A 557 -4.67 -30.92 19.74
N PHE A 558 -4.05 -30.33 20.76
CA PHE A 558 -2.63 -30.57 21.06
C PHE A 558 -2.47 -31.17 22.46
N HIS A 559 -1.38 -31.91 22.67
CA HIS A 559 -1.05 -32.49 23.96
C HIS A 559 0.16 -31.79 24.57
N SER A 560 0.10 -31.54 25.87
CA SER A 560 1.21 -31.03 26.69
C SER A 560 1.31 -31.84 27.98
N GLU A 561 2.35 -31.60 28.80
CA GLU A 561 2.56 -32.28 30.10
C GLU A 561 1.34 -32.14 31.06
N GLY A 562 0.48 -31.14 30.82
CA GLY A 562 -0.78 -30.86 31.52
C GLY A 562 -2.01 -31.68 31.10
N GLY A 563 -2.01 -32.30 29.92
CA GLY A 563 -3.19 -32.97 29.35
C GLY A 563 -3.42 -32.62 27.87
N GLY A 564 -4.61 -32.96 27.37
CA GLY A 564 -5.07 -32.55 26.05
C GLY A 564 -5.75 -31.18 26.08
N TYR A 565 -5.59 -30.40 25.02
CA TYR A 565 -6.17 -29.06 24.89
C TYR A 565 -6.78 -28.89 23.51
N HIS A 566 -8.02 -28.40 23.46
CA HIS A 566 -8.57 -27.85 22.23
C HIS A 566 -7.91 -26.50 21.95
N TYR A 567 -7.56 -26.25 20.70
CA TYR A 567 -7.14 -24.93 20.25
C TYR A 567 -7.97 -24.50 19.05
N CYS A 568 -8.15 -23.19 18.90
CA CYS A 568 -8.66 -22.57 17.68
C CYS A 568 -7.87 -21.29 17.40
N ILE A 569 -7.47 -21.11 16.15
CA ILE A 569 -6.78 -19.93 15.63
C ILE A 569 -7.67 -19.34 14.54
N TRP A 570 -8.04 -18.08 14.70
CA TRP A 570 -8.65 -17.28 13.63
C TRP A 570 -7.61 -16.39 12.97
N ASN A 571 -7.62 -16.33 11.64
CA ASN A 571 -6.83 -15.40 10.84
C ASN A 571 -7.62 -14.09 10.72
N LEU A 572 -7.25 -13.11 11.55
CA LEU A 572 -7.97 -11.85 11.67
C LEU A 572 -7.97 -11.06 10.35
N ASP A 573 -6.87 -11.11 9.60
CA ASP A 573 -6.74 -10.39 8.32
C ASP A 573 -7.71 -10.95 7.29
N THR A 574 -7.73 -12.27 7.08
CA THR A 574 -8.66 -12.90 6.12
C THR A 574 -10.12 -12.71 6.54
N MET A 575 -10.42 -12.82 7.84
CA MET A 575 -11.76 -12.56 8.34
C MET A 575 -12.20 -11.10 8.12
N ALA A 576 -11.31 -10.13 8.34
CA ALA A 576 -11.59 -8.73 8.07
C ALA A 576 -11.73 -8.45 6.57
N MET A 577 -10.94 -9.09 5.72
CA MET A 577 -11.09 -8.99 4.27
C MET A 577 -12.48 -9.44 3.82
N VAL A 578 -12.97 -10.57 4.33
CA VAL A 578 -14.32 -11.05 4.02
C VAL A 578 -15.39 -10.12 4.60
N LYS A 579 -15.30 -9.79 5.90
CA LYS A 579 -16.30 -8.98 6.62
C LYS A 579 -16.48 -7.60 5.98
N TYR A 580 -15.39 -6.95 5.60
CA TYR A 580 -15.42 -5.59 5.05
C TYR A 580 -15.26 -5.56 3.52
N SER A 581 -15.30 -6.72 2.85
CA SER A 581 -15.15 -6.84 1.40
C SER A 581 -13.88 -6.16 0.86
N VAL A 582 -12.75 -6.35 1.55
CA VAL A 582 -11.44 -5.82 1.16
C VAL A 582 -10.75 -6.83 0.23
N GLU A 583 -10.43 -6.39 -0.99
CA GLU A 583 -9.79 -7.23 -2.01
C GLU A 583 -8.26 -7.28 -1.88
N ASP A 584 -7.65 -6.33 -1.15
CA ASP A 584 -6.20 -6.20 -1.04
C ASP A 584 -5.77 -5.92 0.41
N ILE A 585 -5.09 -6.88 1.03
CA ILE A 585 -4.63 -6.85 2.42
C ILE A 585 -3.73 -5.65 2.73
N ARG A 586 -3.04 -5.09 1.72
CA ARG A 586 -2.15 -3.92 1.89
C ARG A 586 -2.92 -2.68 2.35
N LEU A 587 -4.24 -2.63 2.12
CA LEU A 587 -5.09 -1.54 2.62
C LEU A 587 -5.09 -1.47 4.15
N PHE A 588 -5.01 -2.58 4.87
CA PHE A 588 -4.87 -2.55 6.34
C PHE A 588 -3.54 -1.92 6.79
N TRP A 589 -2.50 -2.06 5.97
CA TRP A 589 -1.16 -1.57 6.29
C TRP A 589 -0.89 -0.14 5.80
N SER A 590 -1.79 0.42 5.01
CA SER A 590 -1.73 1.82 4.61
C SER A 590 -1.90 2.73 5.84
N ALA A 591 -1.09 3.80 5.90
CA ALA A 591 -1.20 4.82 6.94
C ALA A 591 -1.99 6.04 6.43
N ASP A 592 -2.82 5.84 5.41
CA ASP A 592 -3.75 6.85 4.94
C ASP A 592 -4.94 6.93 5.90
N ASP A 593 -5.06 8.06 6.59
CA ASP A 593 -6.12 8.29 7.59
C ASP A 593 -7.53 8.13 6.99
N ARG A 594 -7.69 8.28 5.67
CA ARG A 594 -8.98 8.06 4.99
C ARG A 594 -9.45 6.61 5.06
N ILE A 595 -8.56 5.64 5.31
CA ILE A 595 -8.95 4.24 5.56
C ILE A 595 -9.56 4.12 6.94
N VAL A 596 -8.82 4.53 7.97
CA VAL A 596 -9.25 4.39 9.38
C VAL A 596 -10.47 5.26 9.68
N ALA A 597 -10.59 6.42 9.03
CA ALA A 597 -11.74 7.32 9.18
C ALA A 597 -13.08 6.69 8.78
N GLN A 598 -13.10 5.70 7.89
CA GLN A 598 -14.32 4.96 7.50
C GLN A 598 -14.91 4.17 8.69
N PHE A 599 -14.04 3.73 9.60
CA PHE A 599 -14.40 2.93 10.77
C PHE A 599 -14.52 3.76 12.05
N SER A 600 -14.09 5.02 12.01
CA SER A 600 -14.21 5.95 13.15
C SER A 600 -15.62 6.56 13.24
N LYS A 601 -16.18 6.99 12.10
CA LYS A 601 -17.52 7.63 12.03
C LYS A 601 -18.66 6.65 12.31
N SER A 602 -18.47 5.37 12.02
CA SER A 602 -19.44 4.32 12.30
C SER A 602 -19.51 3.98 13.80
N ALA A 603 -18.44 4.21 14.56
CA ALA A 603 -18.42 4.02 16.01
C ALA A 603 -19.16 5.13 16.78
N GLU A 604 -19.18 6.36 16.27
CA GLU A 604 -19.83 7.52 16.92
C GLU A 604 -21.33 7.66 16.60
N MET A 605 -21.82 7.08 15.50
CA MET A 605 -23.23 7.13 15.09
C MET A 605 -24.08 5.93 15.59
N CYS A 606 -23.64 5.23 16.64
CA CYS A 606 -24.45 4.20 17.28
C CYS A 606 -25.53 4.80 18.20
N SER A 607 -26.54 5.44 17.61
CA SER A 607 -27.88 5.51 18.20
C SER A 607 -28.63 4.23 17.81
N GLU A 608 -28.66 3.25 18.72
CA GLU A 608 -29.58 2.10 18.89
C GLU A 608 -30.29 1.41 17.69
N SER A 609 -29.96 1.62 16.40
CA SER A 609 -30.79 1.07 15.32
C SER A 609 -30.08 0.59 14.06
N GLN A 610 -28.77 0.77 13.88
CA GLN A 610 -28.04 0.08 12.82
C GLN A 610 -26.68 -0.42 13.33
N PRO A 611 -26.45 -1.74 13.40
CA PRO A 611 -25.17 -2.28 13.83
C PRO A 611 -24.07 -2.01 12.80
N LEU A 612 -22.83 -1.94 13.26
CA LEU A 612 -21.57 -1.87 12.50
C LEU A 612 -21.39 -2.99 11.43
N LEU A 613 -22.38 -3.86 11.24
CA LEU A 613 -22.30 -5.12 10.51
C LEU A 613 -22.31 -4.98 8.97
N GLU A 614 -22.85 -3.91 8.39
CA GLU A 614 -23.02 -3.79 6.92
C GLU A 614 -21.92 -3.00 6.19
N HIS A 615 -20.89 -2.49 6.87
CA HIS A 615 -19.96 -1.54 6.24
C HIS A 615 -18.91 -2.23 5.34
N SER A 616 -19.09 -2.18 4.01
CA SER A 616 -18.01 -2.53 3.08
C SER A 616 -16.98 -1.39 2.99
N MET A 617 -15.69 -1.73 3.12
CA MET A 617 -14.59 -0.77 2.98
C MET A 617 -14.60 -0.19 1.55
N GLN A 618 -14.56 1.13 1.47
CA GLN A 618 -14.46 1.83 0.19
C GLN A 618 -12.98 2.05 -0.14
N VAL A 619 -12.56 1.56 -1.31
CA VAL A 619 -11.27 1.93 -1.90
C VAL A 619 -11.36 3.39 -2.35
N TYR A 620 -10.49 4.24 -1.81
CA TYR A 620 -10.52 5.68 -2.02
C TYR A 620 -9.77 6.10 -3.27
N SER A 621 -8.72 5.38 -3.68
CA SER A 621 -8.09 5.59 -4.99
C SER A 621 -8.89 4.86 -6.06
N LEU A 622 -9.65 5.59 -6.86
CA LEU A 622 -10.34 5.07 -8.03
C LEU A 622 -9.35 4.88 -9.19
N HIS A 623 -9.26 3.65 -9.69
CA HIS A 623 -8.44 3.28 -10.85
C HIS A 623 -6.95 3.64 -10.72
N PRO A 624 -6.26 3.22 -9.63
CA PRO A 624 -4.85 3.55 -9.43
C PRO A 624 -4.02 3.04 -10.62
N PRO A 625 -3.06 3.84 -11.13
CA PRO A 625 -2.22 3.44 -12.24
C PRO A 625 -1.58 2.06 -12.01
N THR A 626 -1.70 1.18 -13.00
CA THR A 626 -1.10 -0.16 -12.99
C THR A 626 -0.01 -0.21 -14.03
N TYR A 627 1.16 -0.73 -13.64
CA TYR A 627 2.27 -0.95 -14.54
C TYR A 627 2.74 -2.39 -14.42
N THR A 628 2.97 -3.03 -15.56
CA THR A 628 3.34 -4.44 -15.62
C THR A 628 4.69 -4.57 -16.29
N TYR A 629 5.61 -5.29 -15.65
CA TYR A 629 6.90 -5.64 -16.19
C TYR A 629 7.11 -7.14 -16.02
N ASP A 630 7.71 -7.77 -17.02
CA ASP A 630 8.11 -9.16 -16.94
C ASP A 630 9.62 -9.21 -16.64
N VAL A 631 10.05 -10.17 -15.82
CA VAL A 631 11.45 -10.42 -15.48
C VAL A 631 11.77 -11.88 -15.77
N SER A 632 12.91 -12.11 -16.42
CA SER A 632 13.40 -13.46 -16.70
C SER A 632 14.81 -13.66 -16.16
N PHE A 633 15.13 -14.88 -15.73
CA PHE A 633 16.49 -15.22 -15.31
C PHE A 633 16.74 -16.71 -15.52
N TRP A 634 18.02 -17.08 -15.60
CA TRP A 634 18.48 -18.47 -15.70
C TRP A 634 18.96 -18.96 -14.33
N LEU A 635 18.70 -20.24 -14.06
CA LEU A 635 19.12 -20.95 -12.86
C LEU A 635 20.19 -21.98 -13.24
N HIS A 636 21.32 -21.90 -12.56
CA HIS A 636 22.44 -22.83 -12.72
C HIS A 636 22.30 -24.07 -11.81
N GLU A 637 21.46 -24.01 -10.77
CA GLU A 637 21.21 -25.08 -9.78
C GLU A 637 19.71 -25.16 -9.44
N ASP A 638 19.24 -26.33 -9.01
CA ASP A 638 17.83 -26.59 -8.61
C ASP A 638 17.50 -26.10 -7.18
N THR A 639 18.12 -24.99 -6.76
CA THR A 639 18.03 -24.46 -5.39
C THR A 639 17.18 -23.18 -5.31
N PHE A 640 16.31 -22.95 -6.28
CA PHE A 640 15.48 -21.74 -6.31
C PHE A 640 14.40 -21.78 -5.24
N ASP A 641 14.45 -20.81 -4.33
CA ASP A 641 13.37 -20.52 -3.38
C ASP A 641 12.57 -19.30 -3.89
N GLU A 642 11.34 -19.55 -4.36
CA GLU A 642 10.43 -18.50 -4.83
C GLU A 642 10.10 -17.47 -3.74
N LEU A 643 10.14 -17.85 -2.47
CA LEU A 643 9.94 -16.92 -1.37
C LEU A 643 11.14 -16.00 -1.18
N ASP A 644 12.35 -16.39 -1.60
CA ASP A 644 13.53 -15.52 -1.57
C ASP A 644 13.48 -14.52 -2.70
N PHE A 645 13.01 -14.95 -3.86
CA PHE A 645 12.66 -14.07 -4.97
C PHE A 645 11.62 -13.02 -4.55
N CYS A 646 10.54 -13.43 -3.88
CA CYS A 646 9.52 -12.51 -3.38
C CYS A 646 10.06 -11.55 -2.30
N SER A 647 10.89 -12.04 -1.37
CA SER A 647 11.54 -11.19 -0.37
C SER A 647 12.55 -10.20 -0.99
N ALA A 648 13.25 -10.57 -2.08
CA ALA A 648 14.09 -9.63 -2.84
C ALA A 648 13.26 -8.45 -3.36
N ILE A 649 12.13 -8.75 -4.01
CA ILE A 649 11.22 -7.73 -4.54
C ILE A 649 10.70 -6.83 -3.41
N ARG A 650 10.16 -7.41 -2.33
CA ARG A 650 9.63 -6.63 -1.19
C ARG A 650 10.68 -5.75 -0.52
N SER A 651 11.94 -6.18 -0.47
CA SER A 651 13.02 -5.39 0.15
C SER A 651 13.27 -4.03 -0.52
N VAL A 652 12.90 -3.91 -1.80
CA VAL A 652 13.02 -2.69 -2.59
C VAL A 652 11.66 -1.97 -2.72
N THR A 653 10.61 -2.73 -3.01
CA THR A 653 9.32 -2.16 -3.40
C THR A 653 8.38 -1.91 -2.24
N PHE A 654 8.58 -2.61 -1.11
CA PHE A 654 7.63 -2.63 0.00
C PHE A 654 6.21 -2.92 -0.53
N ASP A 655 5.24 -2.07 -0.21
CA ASP A 655 3.83 -2.23 -0.59
C ASP A 655 3.47 -1.74 -2.00
N LEU A 656 4.45 -1.40 -2.86
CA LEU A 656 4.18 -0.86 -4.21
C LEU A 656 3.88 -1.93 -5.26
N VAL A 657 4.22 -3.20 -5.00
CA VAL A 657 3.89 -4.33 -5.87
C VAL A 657 2.60 -4.97 -5.38
N ARG A 658 1.61 -5.05 -6.26
CA ARG A 658 0.34 -5.73 -6.01
C ARG A 658 0.48 -7.23 -6.13
N GLU A 659 1.21 -7.67 -7.14
CA GLU A 659 1.24 -9.09 -7.48
C GLU A 659 2.51 -9.47 -8.24
N VAL A 660 2.98 -10.68 -7.97
CA VAL A 660 4.02 -11.36 -8.75
C VAL A 660 3.46 -12.70 -9.21
N ARG A 661 3.43 -12.93 -10.53
CA ARG A 661 2.90 -14.14 -11.16
C ARG A 661 4.00 -14.89 -11.89
N PHE A 662 4.13 -16.18 -11.62
CA PHE A 662 4.87 -17.07 -12.51
C PHE A 662 4.13 -17.18 -13.86
N LEU A 663 4.84 -16.98 -14.97
CA LEU A 663 4.28 -17.10 -16.31
C LEU A 663 4.67 -18.41 -16.98
N SER A 664 5.97 -18.72 -16.99
CA SER A 664 6.48 -19.91 -17.68
C SER A 664 7.87 -20.29 -17.20
N GLN A 665 8.20 -21.56 -17.47
CA GLN A 665 9.56 -22.07 -17.42
C GLN A 665 10.00 -22.53 -18.80
N TYR A 666 11.28 -22.35 -19.11
CA TYR A 666 11.91 -22.87 -20.29
C TYR A 666 13.16 -23.66 -19.89
N ILE A 667 13.36 -24.85 -20.48
CA ILE A 667 14.48 -25.73 -20.12
C ILE A 667 15.33 -25.94 -21.38
N ASN A 668 16.59 -25.50 -21.33
CA ASN A 668 17.58 -25.77 -22.36
C ASN A 668 18.99 -25.79 -21.74
N ARG A 669 19.43 -26.98 -21.30
CA ARG A 669 20.62 -27.21 -20.44
C ARG A 669 20.53 -26.57 -19.06
N GLU A 670 20.00 -25.36 -18.97
CA GLU A 670 19.65 -24.61 -17.77
C GLU A 670 18.14 -24.35 -17.73
N ILE A 671 17.62 -24.00 -16.56
CA ILE A 671 16.20 -23.65 -16.37
C ILE A 671 16.09 -22.13 -16.38
N SER A 672 15.20 -21.57 -17.21
CA SER A 672 14.82 -20.16 -17.16
C SER A 672 13.41 -20.01 -16.64
N TYR A 673 13.22 -19.07 -15.71
CA TYR A 673 11.90 -18.67 -15.24
C TYR A 673 11.53 -17.29 -15.76
N LEU A 674 10.25 -17.12 -16.08
CA LEU A 674 9.63 -15.86 -16.46
C LEU A 674 8.53 -15.51 -15.46
N TYR A 675 8.66 -14.34 -14.84
CA TYR A 675 7.72 -13.80 -13.89
C TYR A 675 7.16 -12.47 -14.37
N ARG A 676 5.92 -12.17 -14.00
CA ARG A 676 5.25 -10.88 -14.19
C ARG A 676 5.10 -10.16 -12.86
N ILE A 677 5.58 -8.93 -12.79
CA ILE A 677 5.46 -8.04 -11.63
C ILE A 677 4.47 -6.93 -11.97
N VAL A 678 3.42 -6.82 -11.15
CA VAL A 678 2.36 -5.81 -11.28
C VAL A 678 2.53 -4.76 -10.19
N TYR A 679 2.95 -3.56 -10.59
CA TYR A 679 3.08 -2.40 -9.71
C TYR A 679 1.77 -1.63 -9.66
N GLN A 680 1.23 -1.47 -8.45
CA GLN A 680 0.04 -0.68 -8.18
C GLN A 680 -0.02 -0.44 -6.68
N SER A 681 0.03 0.83 -6.28
CA SER A 681 -0.17 1.22 -4.88
C SER A 681 -1.66 1.38 -4.58
N CYS A 682 -2.05 1.08 -3.34
CA CYS A 682 -3.41 1.27 -2.84
C CYS A 682 -3.70 2.73 -2.44
N ASP A 683 -2.65 3.49 -2.13
CA ASP A 683 -2.73 4.81 -1.48
C ASP A 683 -1.87 5.89 -2.14
N ARG A 684 -1.00 5.50 -3.09
CA ARG A 684 -0.01 6.40 -3.72
C ARG A 684 -0.19 6.55 -5.22
N ALA A 685 0.09 7.76 -5.69
CA ALA A 685 0.25 8.10 -7.09
C ALA A 685 1.56 7.51 -7.61
N LEU A 686 1.46 6.53 -8.51
CA LEU A 686 2.62 5.96 -9.19
C LEU A 686 2.74 6.52 -10.60
N THR A 687 3.91 7.06 -10.93
CA THR A 687 4.26 7.45 -12.29
C THR A 687 4.98 6.32 -13.01
N LYS A 688 4.84 6.27 -14.34
CA LYS A 688 5.58 5.32 -15.17
C LYS A 688 7.09 5.45 -14.94
N LYS A 689 7.60 6.67 -14.86
CA LYS A 689 9.03 6.96 -14.63
C LYS A 689 9.52 6.38 -13.31
N ALA A 690 8.79 6.61 -12.21
CA ALA A 690 9.14 6.08 -10.90
C ALA A 690 9.13 4.55 -10.89
N VAL A 691 8.11 3.92 -11.50
CA VAL A 691 8.03 2.47 -11.57
C VAL A 691 9.10 1.85 -12.47
N THR A 692 9.47 2.49 -13.59
CA THR A 692 10.58 2.01 -14.42
C THR A 692 11.88 1.99 -13.62
N GLN A 693 12.19 3.05 -12.87
CA GLN A 693 13.38 3.06 -12.02
C GLN A 693 13.30 1.99 -10.93
N LEU A 694 12.17 1.90 -10.23
CA LEU A 694 11.95 0.89 -9.20
C LEU A 694 12.12 -0.54 -9.73
N HIS A 695 11.70 -0.80 -10.97
CA HIS A 695 11.87 -2.11 -11.59
C HIS A 695 13.34 -2.44 -11.89
N LEU A 696 14.17 -1.45 -12.22
CA LEU A 696 15.62 -1.64 -12.36
C LEU A 696 16.25 -2.01 -11.02
N ASP A 697 15.85 -1.30 -9.95
CA ASP A 697 16.32 -1.59 -8.59
C ASP A 697 15.90 -3.00 -8.13
N VAL A 698 14.68 -3.44 -8.51
CA VAL A 698 14.20 -4.81 -8.29
C VAL A 698 15.08 -5.85 -8.98
N ARG A 699 15.49 -5.60 -10.24
CA ARG A 699 16.39 -6.51 -10.97
C ARG A 699 17.73 -6.65 -10.26
N GLU A 700 18.31 -5.55 -9.77
CA GLU A 700 19.55 -5.58 -9.00
C GLU A 700 19.41 -6.39 -7.71
N ALA A 701 18.31 -6.20 -6.97
CA ALA A 701 18.04 -6.97 -5.75
C ALA A 701 17.88 -8.47 -6.03
N ILE A 702 17.20 -8.84 -7.12
CA ILE A 702 17.09 -10.24 -7.57
C ILE A 702 18.47 -10.81 -7.88
N ASN A 703 19.28 -10.10 -8.66
CA ASN A 703 20.63 -10.54 -9.03
C ASN A 703 21.49 -10.81 -7.79
N LYS A 704 21.44 -9.88 -6.84
CA LYS A 704 22.22 -9.96 -5.61
C LYS A 704 21.76 -11.10 -4.70
N ARG A 705 20.45 -11.25 -4.50
CA ARG A 705 19.91 -12.21 -3.52
C ARG A 705 19.93 -13.64 -4.04
N LEU A 706 19.68 -13.84 -5.34
CA LEU A 706 19.61 -15.17 -5.94
C LEU A 706 20.90 -15.59 -6.66
N GLY A 707 21.84 -14.66 -6.89
CA GLY A 707 23.05 -14.94 -7.66
C GLY A 707 22.77 -15.24 -9.14
N VAL A 708 21.76 -14.57 -9.72
CA VAL A 708 21.31 -14.76 -11.11
C VAL A 708 21.52 -13.49 -11.94
N GLU A 709 21.31 -13.59 -13.25
CA GLU A 709 21.23 -12.44 -14.16
C GLU A 709 19.78 -12.21 -14.61
N ALA A 710 19.09 -11.28 -13.95
CA ALA A 710 17.73 -10.87 -14.24
C ALA A 710 17.67 -9.90 -15.44
N ARG A 711 16.91 -10.29 -16.45
CA ARG A 711 16.75 -9.61 -17.75
C ARG A 711 15.37 -9.03 -17.91
#